data_AF-A0A7K0NWW7-F1
#
_entry.id   AF-A0A7K0NWW7-F1
#
_cell.length_a   1.000
_cell.length_b   1.000
_cell.length_c   1.000
_cell.angle_alpha   90.00
_cell.angle_beta   90.00
_cell.angle_gamma   90.00
#
_symmetry.space_group_name_H-M   'P 1'
#
loop_
_entity.id
_entity.type
_entity.pdbx_description
1 polymer ?
#
loop_
_entity_poly.entity_id
_entity_poly.type
_entity_poly.pdbx_seq_one_letter_code
_entity_poly.pdbx_strand_id
1 'polypeptide(L)'
;MTTIGVEGSSRGLGSSALSGRRLATALLVAALLMLWLWPPGGVVACVAAGAIFAPWGRGVGERVIISCVVGMAAVGAVMVVLSATHSVIPPLGWRLLLSAVALGAIGCLYVRRSAPVLPRIRVDDAIGLVAGLVSFVVLFGVYATATTARTITGLLQWWAGGELPHDHSSHLPMFVQMMRSGSWAGTSSPDLLFAGYPRLHVAIWSAGEWAAGISAGTPAVDLVRPYVAWSALTAALAAAVLTWSASIAARALMPRRTASRTRAVAAGLAGTATALWCLLGSMGSMFDFAAASFLACAALVVGAVTVSVRSRAAMTRLGWFVLPLAGVVAAYVYLPLAAGLLLPALAVGVALWRWRRRRLVWFVVVGLVCAALAAPALTAITDSVKNAPWGALTGGLPAFEYWPAVVMAAVATLTLALSSRAAGRLVSLALLGPVLSACAVTLYFLVDSVRAGVTIGDSYYTNKMVYALLLAAVPLTAAVVARWTSLRLAKVPPARQGTGLVIALVVIVIAVAEISTVTLRPGVGGGVLTRPAGLAAFEARQSAVTRIPLVGDVVLSAAAHPDSDGHTTVTWIPVARSVTGYRSEYVNMFAGRLAHSLAIGSDIAYERYNVTVDTILRTADPVASLGEVLQAAPDLRLTLVVPDQQVADSLAGVVAKFGPERLRLVIADRSD
;
A
#
# COMPACT_ATOMS: atom_id res chain seq x y z
N MET A 1 70.59 -4.49 -6.48
CA MET A 1 70.59 -5.96 -6.67
C MET A 1 69.99 -6.53 -5.40
N THR A 2 68.75 -7.02 -5.34
CA THR A 2 68.07 -8.01 -6.17
C THR A 2 66.57 -7.69 -6.28
N THR A 3 66.05 -7.83 -7.48
CA THR A 3 64.63 -7.72 -7.86
C THR A 3 63.88 -9.00 -7.52
N ILE A 4 62.78 -8.89 -6.76
CA ILE A 4 61.73 -9.92 -6.72
C ILE A 4 60.50 -9.33 -7.37
N GLY A 5 60.29 -9.70 -8.62
CA GLY A 5 59.05 -9.44 -9.34
C GLY A 5 57.94 -10.32 -8.79
N VAL A 6 56.84 -9.70 -8.35
CA VAL A 6 55.56 -10.38 -8.19
C VAL A 6 54.69 -10.01 -9.39
N GLU A 7 55.00 -10.64 -10.52
CA GLU A 7 54.01 -10.86 -11.56
C GLU A 7 53.21 -12.11 -11.18
N GLY A 8 51.89 -11.97 -11.08
CA GLY A 8 50.97 -13.12 -11.08
C GLY A 8 49.97 -13.15 -9.94
N SER A 9 48.84 -12.45 -10.09
CA SER A 9 47.55 -12.94 -9.56
C SER A 9 46.33 -12.27 -10.21
N SER A 10 46.32 -12.11 -11.53
CA SER A 10 45.08 -11.73 -12.25
C SER A 10 44.20 -12.93 -12.66
N ARG A 11 44.65 -14.18 -12.42
CA ARG A 11 43.95 -15.41 -12.87
C ARG A 11 42.99 -16.04 -11.84
N GLY A 12 42.94 -15.59 -10.59
CA GLY A 12 42.13 -16.20 -9.52
C GLY A 12 40.68 -15.69 -9.35
N LEU A 13 40.35 -14.52 -9.91
CA LEU A 13 39.01 -13.90 -9.74
C LEU A 13 37.96 -14.41 -10.75
N GLY A 14 38.39 -15.13 -11.79
CA GLY A 14 37.51 -15.63 -12.85
C GLY A 14 36.68 -16.85 -12.43
N SER A 15 37.26 -17.81 -11.72
CA SER A 15 36.62 -19.10 -11.40
C SER A 15 35.50 -18.97 -10.37
N SER A 16 35.66 -18.13 -9.34
CA SER A 16 34.66 -17.91 -8.28
C SER A 16 33.45 -17.08 -8.74
N ALA A 17 33.67 -16.14 -9.67
CA ALA A 17 32.58 -15.37 -10.27
C ALA A 17 31.76 -16.20 -11.26
N LEU A 18 32.42 -17.10 -12.01
CA LEU A 18 31.76 -18.06 -12.90
C LEU A 18 30.99 -19.14 -12.11
N SER A 19 31.54 -19.67 -11.02
CA SER A 19 30.85 -20.65 -10.17
C SER A 19 29.61 -20.05 -9.50
N GLY A 20 29.71 -18.82 -9.01
CA GLY A 20 28.55 -18.09 -8.46
C GLY A 20 27.42 -17.91 -9.48
N ARG A 21 27.74 -17.54 -10.73
CA ARG A 21 26.72 -17.38 -11.79
C ARG A 21 26.07 -18.70 -12.17
N ARG A 22 26.84 -19.78 -12.24
CA ARG A 22 26.30 -21.13 -12.49
C ARG A 22 25.34 -21.53 -11.38
N LEU A 23 25.69 -21.28 -10.11
CA LEU A 23 24.80 -21.53 -8.97
C LEU A 23 23.52 -20.70 -9.04
N ALA A 24 23.62 -19.39 -9.29
CA ALA A 24 22.44 -18.53 -9.43
C ALA A 24 21.55 -18.94 -10.60
N THR A 25 22.16 -19.34 -11.73
CA THR A 25 21.42 -19.86 -12.89
C THR A 25 20.75 -21.17 -12.54
N ALA A 26 21.45 -22.10 -11.90
CA ALA A 26 20.89 -23.39 -11.48
C ALA A 26 19.72 -23.21 -10.50
N LEU A 27 19.81 -22.28 -9.55
CA LEU A 27 18.73 -21.98 -8.61
C LEU A 27 17.54 -21.27 -9.26
N LEU A 28 17.79 -20.36 -10.23
CA LEU A 28 16.71 -19.76 -11.03
C LEU A 28 16.04 -20.80 -11.93
N VAL A 29 16.81 -21.72 -12.53
CA VAL A 29 16.27 -22.84 -13.32
C VAL A 29 15.50 -23.80 -12.42
N ALA A 30 15.98 -24.11 -11.22
CA ALA A 30 15.25 -24.92 -10.25
C ALA A 30 13.94 -24.24 -9.81
N ALA A 31 13.97 -22.92 -9.57
CA ALA A 31 12.76 -22.16 -9.26
C ALA A 31 11.77 -22.18 -10.43
N LEU A 32 12.25 -22.07 -11.67
CA LEU A 32 11.43 -22.23 -12.88
C LEU A 32 10.86 -23.65 -12.99
N LEU A 33 11.67 -24.69 -12.81
CA LEU A 33 11.19 -26.08 -12.82
C LEU A 33 10.13 -26.30 -11.74
N MET A 34 10.36 -25.79 -10.53
CA MET A 34 9.35 -25.81 -9.46
C MET A 34 8.09 -25.04 -9.87
N LEU A 35 8.18 -23.91 -10.58
CA LEU A 35 6.99 -23.17 -11.04
C LEU A 35 6.10 -23.99 -11.98
N TRP A 36 6.68 -24.92 -12.72
CA TRP A 36 5.94 -25.81 -13.62
C TRP A 36 5.51 -27.12 -12.95
N LEU A 37 6.35 -27.70 -12.10
CA LEU A 37 6.13 -29.00 -11.46
C LEU A 37 5.37 -28.91 -10.14
N TRP A 38 5.63 -27.86 -9.35
CA TRP A 38 4.96 -27.56 -8.08
C TRP A 38 4.71 -26.04 -7.98
N PRO A 39 3.71 -25.52 -8.71
CA PRO A 39 3.55 -24.08 -8.94
C PRO A 39 3.54 -23.20 -7.69
N PRO A 40 2.90 -23.57 -6.56
CA PRO A 40 2.98 -22.80 -5.32
C PRO A 40 4.42 -22.63 -4.82
N GLY A 41 5.18 -23.73 -4.74
CA GLY A 41 6.59 -23.70 -4.34
C GLY A 41 7.47 -22.93 -5.32
N GLY A 42 7.15 -23.00 -6.62
CA GLY A 42 7.87 -22.28 -7.66
C GLY A 42 7.64 -20.76 -7.67
N VAL A 43 6.43 -20.28 -7.35
CA VAL A 43 6.18 -18.84 -7.16
C VAL A 43 7.04 -18.30 -6.02
N VAL A 44 7.04 -18.98 -4.87
CA VAL A 44 7.87 -18.62 -3.72
C VAL A 44 9.35 -18.64 -4.07
N ALA A 45 9.81 -19.70 -4.76
CA ALA A 45 11.19 -19.83 -5.19
C ALA A 45 11.61 -18.73 -6.18
N CYS A 46 10.74 -18.34 -7.11
CA CYS A 46 10.99 -17.25 -8.06
C CYS A 46 11.14 -15.90 -7.34
N VAL A 47 10.26 -15.61 -6.35
CA VAL A 47 10.35 -14.39 -5.54
C VAL A 47 11.65 -14.36 -4.72
N ALA A 48 11.98 -15.46 -4.05
CA ALA A 48 13.23 -15.59 -3.28
C ALA A 48 14.47 -15.45 -4.17
N ALA A 49 14.46 -16.09 -5.34
CA ALA A 49 15.54 -15.99 -6.32
C ALA A 49 15.67 -14.55 -6.87
N GLY A 50 14.56 -13.85 -7.08
CA GLY A 50 14.54 -12.44 -7.45
C GLY A 50 15.12 -11.52 -6.38
N ALA A 51 15.01 -11.87 -5.09
CA ALA A 51 15.64 -11.13 -4.00
C ALA A 51 17.15 -11.43 -3.88
N ILE A 52 17.54 -12.68 -4.04
CA ILE A 52 18.92 -13.14 -3.80
C ILE A 52 19.80 -12.96 -5.03
N PHE A 53 19.33 -13.37 -6.21
CA PHE A 53 20.14 -13.49 -7.43
C PHE A 53 19.86 -12.40 -8.47
N ALA A 54 19.05 -11.39 -8.14
CA ALA A 54 18.80 -10.28 -9.03
C ALA A 54 20.09 -9.69 -9.63
N PRO A 55 20.13 -9.40 -10.94
CA PRO A 55 21.30 -8.83 -11.63
C PRO A 55 21.52 -7.34 -11.32
N TRP A 56 20.72 -6.79 -10.42
CA TRP A 56 20.75 -5.42 -9.97
C TRP A 56 21.07 -5.33 -8.46
N GLY A 57 21.34 -4.12 -7.98
CA GLY A 57 21.62 -3.86 -6.57
C GLY A 57 22.94 -4.43 -6.02
N ARG A 58 23.35 -3.91 -4.85
CA ARG A 58 24.59 -4.31 -4.15
C ARG A 58 24.34 -5.04 -2.82
N GLY A 59 23.14 -4.90 -2.25
CA GLY A 59 22.72 -5.54 -1.01
C GLY A 59 21.33 -6.13 -1.18
N VAL A 60 20.84 -6.84 -0.16
CA VAL A 60 19.56 -7.57 -0.23
C VAL A 60 18.39 -6.59 -0.40
N GLY A 61 18.30 -5.54 0.42
CA GLY A 61 17.20 -4.58 0.35
C GLY A 61 17.14 -3.85 -1.00
N GLU A 62 18.30 -3.48 -1.56
CA GLU A 62 18.37 -2.86 -2.90
C GLU A 62 17.88 -3.82 -4.00
N ARG A 63 18.18 -5.11 -3.87
CA ARG A 63 17.71 -6.13 -4.82
C ARG A 63 16.21 -6.29 -4.74
N VAL A 64 15.68 -6.49 -3.54
CA VAL A 64 14.25 -6.64 -3.29
C VAL A 64 13.48 -5.44 -3.85
N ILE A 65 13.86 -4.20 -3.53
CA ILE A 65 13.16 -3.00 -4.01
C ILE A 65 13.13 -2.93 -5.53
N ILE A 66 14.28 -3.13 -6.21
CA ILE A 66 14.32 -3.08 -7.67
C ILE A 66 13.53 -4.25 -8.28
N SER A 67 13.59 -5.44 -7.69
CA SER A 67 12.83 -6.60 -8.14
C SER A 67 11.32 -6.37 -8.00
N CYS A 68 10.87 -5.73 -6.92
CA CYS A 68 9.48 -5.29 -6.77
C CYS A 68 9.10 -4.30 -7.88
N VAL A 69 9.90 -3.26 -8.13
CA VAL A 69 9.64 -2.29 -9.21
C VAL A 69 9.52 -2.99 -10.57
N VAL A 70 10.45 -3.90 -10.89
CA VAL A 70 10.44 -4.64 -12.16
C VAL A 70 9.23 -5.57 -12.27
N GLY A 71 8.95 -6.36 -11.23
CA GLY A 71 7.83 -7.29 -11.22
C GLY A 71 6.48 -6.58 -11.31
N MET A 72 6.30 -5.52 -10.51
CA MET A 72 5.09 -4.69 -10.54
C MET A 72 4.91 -4.00 -11.89
N ALA A 73 5.98 -3.48 -12.51
CA ALA A 73 5.90 -2.88 -13.83
C ALA A 73 5.57 -3.92 -14.92
N ALA A 74 6.08 -5.14 -14.82
CA ALA A 74 5.76 -6.23 -15.75
C ALA A 74 4.29 -6.64 -15.66
N VAL A 75 3.76 -6.80 -14.44
CA VAL A 75 2.32 -7.05 -14.23
C VAL A 75 1.49 -5.87 -14.74
N GLY A 76 1.88 -4.64 -14.41
CA GLY A 76 1.20 -3.43 -14.89
C GLY A 76 1.15 -3.34 -16.42
N ALA A 77 2.25 -3.65 -17.11
CA ALA A 77 2.31 -3.68 -18.57
C ALA A 77 1.33 -4.71 -19.18
N VAL A 78 1.24 -5.89 -18.58
CA VAL A 78 0.29 -6.95 -18.99
C VAL A 78 -1.16 -6.51 -18.76
N MET A 79 -1.44 -5.84 -17.62
CA MET A 79 -2.78 -5.32 -17.34
C MET A 79 -3.28 -4.31 -18.38
N VAL A 80 -2.38 -3.52 -18.98
CA VAL A 80 -2.76 -2.55 -20.04
C VAL A 80 -3.36 -3.27 -21.24
N VAL A 81 -2.67 -4.31 -21.70
CA VAL A 81 -3.08 -5.11 -22.86
C VAL A 81 -4.40 -5.82 -22.58
N LEU A 82 -4.60 -6.29 -21.35
CA LEU A 82 -5.78 -7.06 -20.96
C LEU A 82 -7.00 -6.19 -20.68
N SER A 83 -6.79 -4.99 -20.11
CA SER A 83 -7.87 -4.03 -19.91
C SER A 83 -8.49 -3.61 -21.24
N ALA A 84 -7.69 -3.54 -22.31
CA ALA A 84 -8.18 -3.25 -23.66
C ALA A 84 -8.95 -4.41 -24.31
N THR A 85 -8.80 -5.65 -23.81
CA THR A 85 -9.33 -6.86 -24.44
C THR A 85 -10.35 -7.60 -23.56
N HIS A 86 -10.69 -7.06 -22.38
CA HIS A 86 -11.59 -7.67 -21.39
C HIS A 86 -11.30 -9.17 -21.11
N SER A 87 -10.04 -9.59 -21.26
CA SER A 87 -9.65 -11.00 -21.28
C SER A 87 -9.16 -11.47 -19.91
N VAL A 88 -9.53 -12.68 -19.52
CA VAL A 88 -9.02 -13.38 -18.34
C VAL A 88 -7.68 -14.05 -18.70
N ILE A 89 -6.64 -13.88 -17.86
CA ILE A 89 -5.40 -14.65 -18.06
C ILE A 89 -5.57 -16.02 -17.40
N PRO A 90 -5.45 -17.13 -18.15
CA PRO A 90 -5.42 -18.46 -17.55
C PRO A 90 -4.17 -18.64 -16.67
N PRO A 91 -4.16 -19.60 -15.72
CA PRO A 91 -2.98 -19.93 -14.90
C PRO A 91 -1.69 -20.07 -15.71
N LEU A 92 -1.79 -20.66 -16.90
CA LEU A 92 -0.69 -20.83 -17.84
C LEU A 92 -0.04 -19.49 -18.24
N GLY A 93 -0.84 -18.47 -18.53
CA GLY A 93 -0.35 -17.16 -18.94
C GLY A 93 0.45 -16.47 -17.83
N TRP A 94 0.01 -16.60 -16.57
CA TRP A 94 0.76 -16.07 -15.42
C TRP A 94 2.08 -16.79 -15.18
N ARG A 95 2.12 -18.12 -15.34
CA ARG A 95 3.37 -18.90 -15.26
C ARG A 95 4.35 -18.53 -16.37
N LEU A 96 3.85 -18.29 -17.58
CA LEU A 96 4.65 -17.82 -18.71
C LEU A 96 5.23 -16.42 -18.44
N LEU A 97 4.45 -15.50 -17.87
CA LEU A 97 4.94 -14.17 -17.50
C LEU A 97 6.06 -14.25 -16.46
N LEU A 98 5.85 -15.00 -15.37
CA LEU A 98 6.87 -15.21 -14.34
C LEU A 98 8.13 -15.88 -14.92
N SER A 99 7.94 -16.83 -15.83
CA SER A 99 9.03 -17.48 -16.55
C SER A 99 9.83 -16.48 -17.39
N ALA A 100 9.15 -15.61 -18.14
CA ALA A 100 9.79 -14.57 -18.94
C ALA A 100 10.58 -13.57 -18.08
N VAL A 101 10.03 -13.14 -16.93
CA VAL A 101 10.72 -12.26 -15.98
C VAL A 101 11.98 -12.92 -15.41
N ALA A 102 11.88 -14.19 -15.00
CA ALA A 102 13.01 -14.94 -14.47
C ALA A 102 14.08 -15.20 -15.54
N LEU A 103 13.70 -15.58 -16.77
CA LEU A 103 14.62 -15.74 -17.90
C LEU A 103 15.30 -14.40 -18.26
N GLY A 104 14.57 -13.29 -18.24
CA GLY A 104 15.12 -11.95 -18.43
C GLY A 104 16.15 -11.58 -17.34
N ALA A 105 15.89 -11.98 -16.09
CA ALA A 105 16.85 -11.81 -15.00
C ALA A 105 18.13 -12.66 -15.21
N ILE A 106 17.99 -13.92 -15.66
CA ILE A 106 19.13 -14.77 -16.05
C ILE A 106 19.93 -14.09 -17.17
N GLY A 107 19.28 -13.65 -18.25
CA GLY A 107 19.95 -12.98 -19.37
C GLY A 107 20.76 -11.75 -18.90
N CYS A 108 20.17 -10.94 -18.02
CA CYS A 108 20.85 -9.80 -17.41
C CYS A 108 22.06 -10.19 -16.56
N LEU A 109 22.06 -11.33 -15.87
CA LEU A 109 23.23 -11.84 -15.12
C LEU A 109 24.42 -12.13 -16.04
N TYR A 110 24.16 -12.67 -17.23
CA TYR A 110 25.21 -13.01 -18.21
C TYR A 110 25.75 -11.78 -18.95
N VAL A 111 24.88 -10.81 -19.25
CA VAL A 111 25.29 -9.52 -19.86
C VAL A 111 26.10 -8.68 -18.86
N ARG A 112 25.74 -8.70 -17.58
CA ARG A 112 26.34 -7.85 -16.54
C ARG A 112 27.49 -8.54 -15.81
N ARG A 113 28.58 -8.83 -16.54
CA ARG A 113 29.76 -9.57 -16.07
C ARG A 113 30.50 -9.02 -14.83
N SER A 114 30.10 -7.88 -14.27
CA SER A 114 30.74 -7.22 -13.12
C SER A 114 29.84 -7.11 -11.88
N ALA A 115 28.62 -7.65 -11.91
CA ALA A 115 27.76 -7.69 -10.71
C ALA A 115 28.18 -8.85 -9.78
N PRO A 116 28.32 -8.61 -8.45
CA PRO A 116 28.51 -9.70 -7.51
C PRO A 116 27.26 -10.57 -7.50
N VAL A 117 27.43 -11.90 -7.52
CA VAL A 117 26.29 -12.81 -7.64
C VAL A 117 25.53 -12.92 -6.32
N LEU A 118 26.24 -13.02 -5.20
CA LEU A 118 25.63 -13.01 -3.86
C LEU A 118 25.53 -11.58 -3.31
N PRO A 119 24.41 -11.24 -2.67
CA PRO A 119 24.23 -9.93 -2.04
C PRO A 119 25.05 -9.82 -0.76
N ARG A 120 25.51 -8.61 -0.43
CA ARG A 120 26.04 -8.33 0.91
C ARG A 120 24.89 -7.93 1.83
N ILE A 121 24.72 -8.65 2.94
CA ILE A 121 23.79 -8.26 3.99
C ILE A 121 24.37 -7.07 4.74
N ARG A 122 23.62 -5.98 4.83
CA ARG A 122 24.00 -4.76 5.54
C ARG A 122 23.10 -4.57 6.75
N VAL A 123 23.56 -3.76 7.69
CA VAL A 123 22.75 -3.32 8.83
C VAL A 123 21.44 -2.68 8.39
N ASP A 124 21.41 -1.92 7.28
CA ASP A 124 20.16 -1.34 6.74
C ASP A 124 19.18 -2.41 6.27
N ASP A 125 19.69 -3.50 5.69
CA ASP A 125 18.87 -4.62 5.23
C ASP A 125 18.25 -5.33 6.44
N ALA A 126 19.03 -5.52 7.52
CA ALA A 126 18.55 -6.11 8.77
C ALA A 126 17.51 -5.23 9.47
N ILE A 127 17.75 -3.92 9.60
CA ILE A 127 16.79 -2.99 10.23
C ILE A 127 15.49 -2.95 9.43
N GLY A 128 15.56 -2.86 8.10
CA GLY A 128 14.37 -2.90 7.24
C GLY A 128 13.61 -4.22 7.37
N LEU A 129 14.31 -5.36 7.39
CA LEU A 129 13.71 -6.68 7.56
C LEU A 129 13.01 -6.83 8.92
N VAL A 130 13.66 -6.42 10.00
CA VAL A 130 13.08 -6.47 11.36
C VAL A 130 11.85 -5.56 11.43
N ALA A 131 11.93 -4.34 10.89
CA ALA A 131 10.78 -3.44 10.82
C ALA A 131 9.61 -4.08 10.07
N GLY A 132 9.85 -4.65 8.89
CA GLY A 132 8.83 -5.36 8.13
C GLY A 132 8.22 -6.54 8.88
N LEU A 133 9.04 -7.40 9.50
CA LEU A 133 8.56 -8.56 10.25
C LEU A 133 7.69 -8.15 11.44
N VAL A 134 8.17 -7.19 12.24
CA VAL A 134 7.42 -6.68 13.40
C VAL A 134 6.13 -6.01 12.94
N SER A 135 6.17 -5.19 11.89
CA SER A 135 4.96 -4.60 11.30
C SER A 135 3.99 -5.70 10.85
N PHE A 136 4.44 -6.76 10.18
CA PHE A 136 3.55 -7.85 9.76
C PHE A 136 2.88 -8.53 10.96
N VAL A 137 3.65 -8.86 12.01
CA VAL A 137 3.11 -9.48 13.23
C VAL A 137 2.10 -8.57 13.92
N VAL A 138 2.41 -7.28 14.07
CA VAL A 138 1.50 -6.29 14.68
C VAL A 138 0.26 -6.08 13.81
N LEU A 139 0.40 -6.10 12.49
CA LEU A 139 -0.71 -5.82 11.58
C LEU A 139 -1.63 -7.04 11.38
N PHE A 140 -1.07 -8.23 11.23
CA PHE A 140 -1.83 -9.45 10.94
C PHE A 140 -2.14 -10.29 12.18
N GLY A 141 -1.37 -10.14 13.27
CA GLY A 141 -1.43 -11.04 14.44
C GLY A 141 -2.82 -11.16 15.06
N VAL A 142 -3.60 -10.07 15.06
CA VAL A 142 -5.00 -10.08 15.56
C VAL A 142 -5.92 -10.97 14.70
N TYR A 143 -5.66 -11.04 13.39
CA TYR A 143 -6.46 -11.82 12.43
C TYR A 143 -5.98 -13.27 12.27
N ALA A 144 -4.75 -13.57 12.70
CA ALA A 144 -4.12 -14.87 12.47
C ALA A 144 -4.96 -16.04 13.00
N THR A 145 -5.63 -15.85 14.14
CA THR A 145 -6.51 -16.85 14.79
C THR A 145 -7.99 -16.47 14.72
N ALA A 146 -8.36 -15.41 13.99
CA ALA A 146 -9.74 -14.98 13.86
C ALA A 146 -10.50 -15.87 12.87
N THR A 147 -11.78 -16.12 13.16
CA THR A 147 -12.73 -16.70 12.20
C THR A 147 -12.97 -15.72 11.04
N THR A 148 -13.55 -16.19 9.94
CA THR A 148 -13.87 -15.30 8.81
C THR A 148 -14.85 -14.20 9.21
N ALA A 149 -15.86 -14.53 10.03
CA ALA A 149 -16.78 -13.55 10.60
C ALA A 149 -16.04 -12.47 11.40
N ARG A 150 -15.19 -12.87 12.36
CA ARG A 150 -14.39 -11.92 13.16
C ARG A 150 -13.39 -11.13 12.32
N THR A 151 -12.91 -11.69 11.21
CA THR A 151 -12.04 -10.99 10.25
C THR A 151 -12.82 -9.92 9.50
N ILE A 152 -14.02 -10.26 8.99
CA ILE A 152 -14.93 -9.32 8.35
C ILE A 152 -15.28 -8.21 9.35
N THR A 153 -15.68 -8.54 10.57
CA THR A 153 -15.92 -7.53 11.59
C THR A 153 -14.67 -6.69 11.83
N GLY A 154 -13.49 -7.26 12.03
CA GLY A 154 -12.27 -6.48 12.26
C GLY A 154 -11.89 -5.55 11.11
N LEU A 155 -12.25 -5.88 9.86
CA LEU A 155 -12.12 -4.99 8.70
C LEU A 155 -13.19 -3.90 8.66
N LEU A 156 -14.39 -4.22 9.14
CA LEU A 156 -15.57 -3.37 9.10
C LEU A 156 -15.85 -2.63 10.40
N GLN A 157 -15.10 -2.83 11.46
CA GLN A 157 -15.41 -2.19 12.72
C GLN A 157 -14.81 -0.81 12.83
N TRP A 158 -13.90 -0.40 11.94
CA TRP A 158 -13.48 1.00 11.95
C TRP A 158 -14.58 1.99 11.52
N TRP A 159 -15.71 1.43 11.06
CA TRP A 159 -17.01 2.07 10.95
C TRP A 159 -17.50 2.66 12.28
N ALA A 160 -16.99 2.11 13.37
CA ALA A 160 -17.26 2.48 14.74
C ALA A 160 -16.46 3.75 15.19
N GLY A 161 -15.96 4.58 14.27
CA GLY A 161 -15.29 5.85 14.58
C GLY A 161 -16.05 7.13 14.25
N GLY A 162 -17.15 7.02 13.49
CA GLY A 162 -17.95 8.19 13.06
C GLY A 162 -17.58 8.78 11.70
N GLU A 163 -16.51 8.33 11.05
CA GLU A 163 -16.13 8.76 9.69
C GLU A 163 -15.92 7.54 8.79
N LEU A 164 -16.67 7.48 7.69
CA LEU A 164 -16.68 6.35 6.75
C LEU A 164 -15.30 6.13 6.13
N PRO A 165 -14.63 4.97 6.31
CA PRO A 165 -13.52 4.60 5.48
C PRO A 165 -14.04 4.06 4.13
N HIS A 166 -14.27 4.97 3.17
CA HIS A 166 -14.49 4.66 1.76
C HIS A 166 -13.46 3.66 1.21
N ASP A 167 -12.18 3.68 1.62
CA ASP A 167 -11.13 2.86 0.97
C ASP A 167 -11.16 1.34 1.31
N HIS A 168 -11.50 0.91 2.54
CA HIS A 168 -11.54 -0.55 2.86
C HIS A 168 -12.83 -1.19 2.43
N SER A 169 -13.92 -0.49 2.76
CA SER A 169 -15.26 -0.99 2.55
C SER A 169 -15.54 -1.07 1.06
N SER A 170 -15.56 0.04 0.33
CA SER A 170 -16.03 0.04 -1.06
C SER A 170 -15.23 -0.82 -2.04
N HIS A 171 -14.00 -1.21 -1.70
CA HIS A 171 -13.11 -1.97 -2.59
C HIS A 171 -12.90 -3.43 -2.21
N LEU A 172 -13.13 -3.84 -0.95
CA LEU A 172 -13.03 -5.25 -0.55
C LEU A 172 -13.88 -6.19 -1.43
N PRO A 173 -15.15 -5.88 -1.74
CA PRO A 173 -15.97 -6.74 -2.61
C PRO A 173 -15.39 -6.87 -4.03
N MET A 174 -14.99 -5.75 -4.63
CA MET A 174 -14.32 -5.70 -5.93
C MET A 174 -13.03 -6.53 -5.93
N PHE A 175 -12.21 -6.41 -4.88
CA PHE A 175 -10.95 -7.13 -4.78
C PHE A 175 -11.14 -8.63 -4.63
N VAL A 176 -12.04 -9.08 -3.76
CA VAL A 176 -12.39 -10.50 -3.62
C VAL A 176 -12.87 -11.08 -4.94
N GLN A 177 -13.68 -10.32 -5.67
CA GLN A 177 -14.14 -10.73 -6.99
C GLN A 177 -13.02 -10.80 -8.04
N MET A 178 -12.08 -9.85 -8.04
CA MET A 178 -10.90 -9.88 -8.92
C MET A 178 -10.02 -11.10 -8.61
N MET A 179 -9.83 -11.42 -7.33
CA MET A 179 -9.09 -12.61 -6.89
C MET A 179 -9.73 -13.91 -7.39
N ARG A 180 -11.07 -14.00 -7.29
CA ARG A 180 -11.84 -15.18 -7.70
C ARG A 180 -11.92 -15.36 -9.21
N SER A 181 -12.23 -14.29 -9.95
CA SER A 181 -12.57 -14.37 -11.38
C SER A 181 -11.34 -14.34 -12.29
N GLY A 182 -10.20 -13.83 -11.82
CA GLY A 182 -9.04 -13.58 -12.66
C GLY A 182 -9.29 -12.54 -13.76
N SER A 183 -10.43 -11.83 -13.70
CA SER A 183 -10.80 -10.75 -14.62
C SER A 183 -10.27 -9.41 -14.11
N TRP A 184 -9.60 -8.69 -15.00
CA TRP A 184 -8.93 -7.40 -14.72
C TRP A 184 -9.64 -6.22 -15.34
N ALA A 185 -10.47 -6.48 -16.33
CA ALA A 185 -11.50 -5.56 -16.72
C ALA A 185 -12.63 -5.74 -15.71
N GLY A 186 -12.82 -4.76 -14.83
CA GLY A 186 -14.06 -4.68 -14.07
C GLY A 186 -15.22 -4.85 -15.05
N THR A 187 -16.20 -5.66 -14.67
CA THR A 187 -17.45 -5.79 -15.43
C THR A 187 -18.07 -4.41 -15.54
N SER A 188 -17.85 -3.74 -16.67
CA SER A 188 -18.73 -2.76 -17.31
C SER A 188 -19.35 -1.65 -16.47
N SER A 189 -18.73 -1.17 -15.37
CA SER A 189 -19.08 0.16 -14.83
C SER A 189 -18.24 1.21 -15.57
N PRO A 190 -18.86 2.06 -16.41
CA PRO A 190 -18.21 3.20 -17.05
C PRO A 190 -17.95 4.34 -16.06
N ASP A 191 -18.34 4.18 -14.78
CA ASP A 191 -18.25 5.24 -13.80
C ASP A 191 -16.79 5.48 -13.40
N LEU A 192 -16.38 6.68 -13.77
CA LEU A 192 -15.06 7.31 -13.77
C LEU A 192 -14.32 7.38 -12.41
N LEU A 193 -14.74 6.64 -11.39
CA LEU A 193 -14.10 6.59 -10.07
C LEU A 193 -13.07 5.44 -9.92
N PHE A 194 -13.15 4.38 -10.75
CA PHE A 194 -12.29 3.20 -10.60
C PHE A 194 -11.11 3.11 -11.59
N ALA A 195 -10.95 4.11 -12.48
CA ALA A 195 -9.82 4.15 -13.41
C ALA A 195 -8.49 4.57 -12.76
N GLY A 196 -8.55 5.26 -11.61
CA GLY A 196 -7.39 5.71 -10.83
C GLY A 196 -7.12 4.90 -9.56
N TYR A 197 -7.90 3.84 -9.30
CA TYR A 197 -7.82 3.04 -8.09
C TYR A 197 -6.79 1.91 -8.22
N PRO A 198 -6.08 1.49 -7.15
CA PRO A 198 -4.93 0.59 -7.22
C PRO A 198 -5.24 -0.85 -7.66
N ARG A 199 -5.47 -1.04 -8.95
CA ARG A 199 -5.69 -2.36 -9.57
C ARG A 199 -4.44 -3.22 -9.48
N LEU A 200 -3.25 -2.62 -9.55
CA LEU A 200 -1.99 -3.34 -9.59
C LEU A 200 -1.68 -4.09 -8.28
N HIS A 201 -2.11 -3.58 -7.12
CA HIS A 201 -1.86 -4.23 -5.82
C HIS A 201 -2.56 -5.58 -5.71
N VAL A 202 -3.85 -5.64 -6.05
CA VAL A 202 -4.61 -6.89 -6.08
C VAL A 202 -4.21 -7.73 -7.30
N ALA A 203 -3.77 -7.09 -8.39
CA ALA A 203 -3.27 -7.82 -9.55
C ALA A 203 -2.04 -8.66 -9.30
N ILE A 204 -1.12 -8.18 -8.49
CA ILE A 204 0.06 -8.95 -8.11
C ILE A 204 -0.35 -10.18 -7.28
N TRP A 205 -1.32 -10.03 -6.38
CA TRP A 205 -1.81 -11.13 -5.57
C TRP A 205 -2.49 -12.19 -6.42
N SER A 206 -3.51 -11.83 -7.22
CA SER A 206 -4.21 -12.83 -8.00
C SER A 206 -3.32 -13.41 -9.10
N ALA A 207 -2.38 -12.64 -9.67
CA ALA A 207 -1.35 -13.21 -10.54
C ALA A 207 -0.54 -14.31 -9.83
N GLY A 208 -0.17 -14.08 -8.57
CA GLY A 208 0.52 -15.06 -7.74
C GLY A 208 -0.32 -16.31 -7.46
N GLU A 209 -1.57 -16.15 -7.03
CA GLU A 209 -2.43 -17.29 -6.72
C GLU A 209 -2.83 -18.08 -7.97
N TRP A 210 -3.12 -17.41 -9.08
CA TRP A 210 -3.43 -18.06 -10.35
C TRP A 210 -2.19 -18.75 -10.94
N ALA A 211 -1.00 -18.17 -10.83
CA ALA A 211 0.24 -18.86 -11.17
C ALA A 211 0.43 -20.10 -10.29
N ALA A 212 0.14 -20.00 -8.99
CA ALA A 212 0.21 -21.11 -8.05
C ALA A 212 -0.90 -22.16 -8.23
N GLY A 213 -1.98 -21.82 -8.94
CA GLY A 213 -3.16 -22.69 -9.11
C GLY A 213 -4.03 -22.80 -7.85
N ILE A 214 -4.02 -21.78 -6.99
CA ILE A 214 -4.71 -21.78 -5.68
C ILE A 214 -6.14 -21.25 -5.78
N SER A 215 -6.43 -20.27 -6.65
CA SER A 215 -7.72 -19.56 -6.64
C SER A 215 -8.81 -20.14 -7.54
N ALA A 216 -8.49 -21.16 -8.34
CA ALA A 216 -9.48 -21.77 -9.23
C ALA A 216 -10.50 -22.56 -8.39
N GLY A 217 -11.71 -22.01 -8.22
CA GLY A 217 -12.81 -22.67 -7.51
C GLY A 217 -12.90 -22.37 -6.01
N THR A 218 -12.04 -21.51 -5.47
CA THR A 218 -12.10 -21.10 -4.05
C THR A 218 -13.31 -20.19 -3.82
N PRO A 219 -14.19 -20.49 -2.85
CA PRO A 219 -15.28 -19.60 -2.46
C PRO A 219 -14.78 -18.19 -2.10
N ALA A 220 -15.53 -17.16 -2.49
CA ALA A 220 -15.16 -15.76 -2.24
C ALA A 220 -14.92 -15.47 -0.74
N VAL A 221 -15.71 -16.13 0.12
CA VAL A 221 -15.60 -16.03 1.59
C VAL A 221 -14.24 -16.49 2.11
N ASP A 222 -13.66 -17.52 1.50
CA ASP A 222 -12.37 -18.09 1.91
C ASP A 222 -11.18 -17.22 1.49
N LEU A 223 -11.39 -16.27 0.56
CA LEU A 223 -10.38 -15.31 0.10
C LEU A 223 -10.25 -14.08 1.01
N VAL A 224 -11.16 -13.88 1.97
CA VAL A 224 -11.12 -12.72 2.88
C VAL A 224 -9.86 -12.73 3.75
N ARG A 225 -9.56 -13.85 4.43
CA ARG A 225 -8.37 -13.94 5.30
C ARG A 225 -7.05 -13.84 4.51
N PRO A 226 -6.87 -14.54 3.38
CA PRO A 226 -5.70 -14.35 2.51
C PRO A 226 -5.52 -12.89 2.05
N TYR A 227 -6.61 -12.18 1.73
CA TYR A 227 -6.56 -10.77 1.37
C TYR A 227 -6.07 -9.87 2.51
N VAL A 228 -6.50 -10.12 3.75
CA VAL A 228 -6.00 -9.39 4.93
C VAL A 228 -4.51 -9.66 5.14
N ALA A 229 -4.09 -10.92 5.01
CA ALA A 229 -2.69 -11.30 5.10
C ALA A 229 -1.85 -10.58 4.03
N TRP A 230 -2.33 -10.54 2.79
CA TRP A 230 -1.68 -9.82 1.69
C TRP A 230 -1.58 -8.32 1.95
N SER A 231 -2.66 -7.70 2.43
CA SER A 231 -2.69 -6.27 2.75
C SER A 231 -1.71 -5.94 3.89
N ALA A 232 -1.66 -6.79 4.92
CA ALA A 232 -0.74 -6.63 6.05
C ALA A 232 0.71 -6.83 5.62
N LEU A 233 0.98 -7.82 4.77
CA LEU A 233 2.30 -8.05 4.17
C LEU A 233 2.73 -6.87 3.31
N THR A 234 1.81 -6.32 2.53
CA THR A 234 2.07 -5.16 1.67
C THR A 234 2.43 -3.93 2.52
N ALA A 235 1.67 -3.65 3.57
CA ALA A 235 1.97 -2.57 4.51
C ALA A 235 3.32 -2.81 5.22
N ALA A 236 3.58 -4.03 5.68
CA ALA A 236 4.87 -4.41 6.28
C ALA A 236 6.06 -4.20 5.32
N LEU A 237 5.91 -4.58 4.05
CA LEU A 237 6.93 -4.34 3.02
C LEU A 237 7.13 -2.83 2.78
N ALA A 238 6.07 -2.03 2.78
CA ALA A 238 6.18 -0.58 2.71
C ALA A 238 6.98 -0.02 3.90
N ALA A 239 6.76 -0.51 5.13
CA ALA A 239 7.49 -0.09 6.33
C ALA A 239 8.98 -0.42 6.19
N ALA A 240 9.28 -1.64 5.72
CA ALA A 240 10.64 -2.10 5.45
C ALA A 240 11.35 -1.20 4.41
N VAL A 241 10.66 -0.84 3.32
CA VAL A 241 11.19 0.00 2.25
C VAL A 241 11.43 1.44 2.73
N LEU A 242 10.51 2.03 3.49
CA LEU A 242 10.66 3.38 4.05
C LEU A 242 11.82 3.43 5.04
N THR A 243 11.87 2.45 5.95
CA THR A 243 12.94 2.26 6.93
C THR A 243 14.30 2.14 6.25
N TRP A 244 14.40 1.26 5.25
CA TRP A 244 15.62 1.08 4.47
C TRP A 244 16.00 2.36 3.72
N SER A 245 15.02 3.06 3.15
CA SER A 245 15.24 4.30 2.40
C SER A 245 15.79 5.41 3.29
N ALA A 246 15.27 5.56 4.52
CA ALA A 246 15.79 6.49 5.51
C ALA A 246 17.27 6.22 5.83
N SER A 247 17.61 4.96 6.10
CA SER A 247 18.99 4.55 6.36
C SER A 247 19.93 4.88 5.20
N ILE A 248 19.51 4.60 3.96
CA ILE A 248 20.32 4.86 2.76
C ILE A 248 20.42 6.36 2.47
N ALA A 249 19.33 7.12 2.64
CA ALA A 249 19.32 8.56 2.51
C ALA A 249 20.29 9.22 3.51
N ALA A 250 20.29 8.78 4.77
CA ALA A 250 21.21 9.29 5.80
C ALA A 250 22.68 9.12 5.38
N ARG A 251 23.04 7.95 4.82
CA ARG A 251 24.39 7.72 4.27
C ARG A 251 24.68 8.56 3.05
N ALA A 252 23.70 8.74 2.16
CA ALA A 252 23.86 9.50 0.92
C ALA A 252 24.13 10.99 1.19
N LEU A 253 23.52 11.53 2.24
CA LEU A 253 23.66 12.92 2.68
C LEU A 253 24.96 13.17 3.48
N MET A 254 25.66 12.12 3.91
CA MET A 254 26.91 12.27 4.65
C MET A 254 28.06 12.76 3.74
N PRO A 255 28.93 13.66 4.25
CA PRO A 255 30.14 14.07 3.54
C PRO A 255 31.01 12.86 3.13
N ARG A 256 31.64 12.94 1.96
CA ARG A 256 32.46 11.84 1.41
C ARG A 256 33.67 11.44 2.28
N ARG A 257 34.16 12.34 3.12
CA ARG A 257 35.28 12.10 4.04
C ARG A 257 34.86 11.61 5.43
N THR A 258 33.56 11.52 5.71
CA THR A 258 33.05 11.03 7.00
C THR A 258 33.42 9.56 7.23
N ALA A 259 33.88 9.25 8.44
CA ALA A 259 34.26 7.91 8.86
C ALA A 259 33.11 6.89 8.66
N SER A 260 33.48 5.65 8.29
CA SER A 260 32.51 4.57 8.04
C SER A 260 31.58 4.34 9.23
N ARG A 261 32.13 4.35 10.46
CA ARG A 261 31.36 4.19 11.70
C ARG A 261 30.29 5.26 11.87
N THR A 262 30.62 6.54 11.66
CA THR A 262 29.65 7.65 11.78
C THR A 262 28.54 7.54 10.74
N ARG A 263 28.83 7.06 9.53
CA ARG A 263 27.81 6.77 8.51
C ARG A 263 26.93 5.57 8.88
N ALA A 264 27.49 4.58 9.57
CA ALA A 264 26.74 3.44 10.10
C ALA A 264 25.77 3.87 11.20
N VAL A 265 26.24 4.69 12.14
CA VAL A 265 25.41 5.27 13.21
C VAL A 265 24.26 6.09 12.62
N ALA A 266 24.54 6.97 11.66
CA ALA A 266 23.48 7.78 11.02
C ALA A 266 22.42 6.95 10.31
N ALA A 267 22.85 5.89 9.62
CA ALA A 267 21.92 4.99 8.94
C ALA A 267 21.09 4.18 9.93
N GLY A 268 21.70 3.71 11.03
CA GLY A 268 21.03 3.01 12.11
C GLY A 268 19.97 3.90 12.76
N LEU A 269 20.36 5.10 13.20
CA LEU A 269 19.43 6.07 13.81
C LEU A 269 18.26 6.43 12.88
N ALA A 270 18.52 6.71 11.60
CA ALA A 270 17.48 7.06 10.64
C ALA A 270 16.51 5.89 10.39
N GLY A 271 17.06 4.68 10.23
CA GLY A 271 16.28 3.47 10.03
C GLY A 271 15.42 3.17 11.25
N THR A 272 16.02 3.10 12.44
CA THR A 272 15.30 2.81 13.68
C THR A 272 14.21 3.86 13.97
N ALA A 273 14.49 5.15 13.77
CA ALA A 273 13.49 6.20 13.93
C ALA A 273 12.30 6.04 12.97
N THR A 274 12.58 5.72 11.69
CA THR A 274 11.53 5.49 10.69
C THR A 274 10.75 4.21 10.96
N ALA A 275 11.42 3.14 11.42
CA ALA A 275 10.78 1.89 11.80
C ALA A 275 9.83 2.09 12.99
N LEU A 276 10.28 2.82 14.01
CA LEU A 276 9.45 3.15 15.17
C LEU A 276 8.27 4.05 14.79
N TRP A 277 8.46 4.98 13.86
CA TRP A 277 7.35 5.74 13.30
C TRP A 277 6.34 4.87 12.55
N CYS A 278 6.81 3.92 11.73
CA CYS A 278 5.92 2.98 11.03
C CYS A 278 5.13 2.11 12.01
N LEU A 279 5.69 1.80 13.19
CA LEU A 279 5.03 0.95 14.20
C LEU A 279 4.11 1.75 15.14
N LEU A 280 4.56 2.91 15.60
CA LEU A 280 3.89 3.70 16.65
C LEU A 280 3.11 4.90 16.11
N GLY A 281 3.44 5.37 14.90
CA GLY A 281 2.79 6.48 14.22
C GLY A 281 1.55 6.06 13.42
N SER A 282 1.18 6.85 12.43
CA SER A 282 -0.10 6.72 11.71
C SER A 282 -0.18 5.57 10.71
N MET A 283 0.91 4.84 10.46
CA MET A 283 0.92 3.76 9.47
C MET A 283 0.06 2.56 9.89
N GLY A 284 -0.04 2.27 11.20
CA GLY A 284 -1.00 1.28 11.71
C GLY A 284 -2.43 1.68 11.36
N SER A 285 -2.78 2.95 11.57
CA SER A 285 -4.09 3.49 11.18
C SER A 285 -4.30 3.47 9.66
N MET A 286 -3.28 3.76 8.85
CA MET A 286 -3.36 3.67 7.39
C MET A 286 -3.69 2.25 6.89
N PHE A 287 -3.14 1.23 7.54
CA PHE A 287 -3.50 -0.15 7.26
C PHE A 287 -5.00 -0.36 7.53
N ASP A 288 -5.50 0.14 8.65
CA ASP A 288 -6.93 0.05 9.03
C ASP A 288 -7.87 0.84 8.10
N PHE A 289 -7.32 1.73 7.26
CA PHE A 289 -8.06 2.49 6.23
C PHE A 289 -7.88 1.96 4.80
N ALA A 290 -7.22 0.81 4.59
CA ALA A 290 -7.05 0.15 3.29
C ALA A 290 -6.14 0.88 2.32
N ALA A 291 -5.42 1.86 2.85
CA ALA A 291 -4.40 2.54 2.09
C ALA A 291 -3.19 1.62 1.82
N ALA A 292 -3.24 0.30 2.05
CA ALA A 292 -2.09 -0.62 1.88
C ALA A 292 -1.48 -0.53 0.48
N SER A 293 -2.32 -0.44 -0.54
CA SER A 293 -1.92 -0.25 -1.93
C SER A 293 -1.30 1.13 -2.19
N PHE A 294 -1.91 2.18 -1.67
CA PHE A 294 -1.41 3.56 -1.73
C PHE A 294 -0.07 3.71 -0.98
N LEU A 295 0.03 3.11 0.20
CA LEU A 295 1.19 3.02 1.07
C LEU A 295 2.33 2.29 0.37
N ALA A 296 2.04 1.16 -0.29
CA ALA A 296 2.99 0.46 -1.13
C ALA A 296 3.48 1.34 -2.29
N CYS A 297 2.59 2.08 -2.97
CA CYS A 297 2.98 2.99 -4.04
C CYS A 297 3.91 4.10 -3.54
N ALA A 298 3.53 4.78 -2.45
CA ALA A 298 4.31 5.87 -1.87
C ALA A 298 5.69 5.36 -1.41
N ALA A 299 5.72 4.23 -0.69
CA ALA A 299 6.97 3.60 -0.26
C ALA A 299 7.83 3.14 -1.45
N LEU A 300 7.23 2.59 -2.50
CA LEU A 300 7.94 2.18 -3.71
C LEU A 300 8.52 3.39 -4.47
N VAL A 301 7.79 4.50 -4.58
CA VAL A 301 8.30 5.75 -5.16
C VAL A 301 9.49 6.25 -4.35
N VAL A 302 9.39 6.33 -3.02
CA VAL A 302 10.48 6.73 -2.13
C VAL A 302 11.70 5.79 -2.27
N GLY A 303 11.47 4.48 -2.29
CA GLY A 303 12.50 3.46 -2.47
C GLY A 303 13.19 3.53 -3.83
N ALA A 304 12.41 3.64 -4.91
CA ALA A 304 12.90 3.75 -6.29
C ALA A 304 13.74 5.01 -6.47
N VAL A 305 13.29 6.15 -5.94
CA VAL A 305 14.06 7.39 -5.92
C VAL A 305 15.36 7.20 -5.15
N THR A 306 15.28 6.69 -3.92
CA THR A 306 16.47 6.49 -3.06
C THR A 306 17.52 5.60 -3.73
N VAL A 307 17.12 4.46 -4.28
CA VAL A 307 18.01 3.55 -5.02
C VAL A 307 18.64 4.27 -6.23
N SER A 308 17.85 5.05 -6.95
CA SER A 308 18.26 5.71 -8.19
C SER A 308 19.18 6.90 -7.98
N VAL A 309 19.00 7.68 -6.90
CA VAL A 309 19.63 9.00 -6.76
C VAL A 309 20.58 9.14 -5.58
N ARG A 310 20.73 8.12 -4.71
CA ARG A 310 21.67 8.10 -3.56
C ARG A 310 23.13 8.44 -3.88
N SER A 311 23.53 8.40 -5.15
CA SER A 311 24.83 8.87 -5.62
C SER A 311 24.82 9.10 -7.13
N ARG A 312 25.78 9.86 -7.65
CA ARG A 312 25.97 10.03 -9.11
C ARG A 312 26.18 8.70 -9.84
N ALA A 313 26.84 7.75 -9.20
CA ALA A 313 27.04 6.42 -9.76
C ALA A 313 25.71 5.64 -9.84
N ALA A 314 24.81 5.82 -8.87
CA ALA A 314 23.48 5.22 -8.91
C ALA A 314 22.62 5.82 -10.02
N MET A 315 22.64 7.15 -10.17
CA MET A 315 21.87 7.85 -11.22
C MET A 315 22.22 7.31 -12.61
N THR A 316 23.51 7.09 -12.86
CA THR A 316 23.99 6.61 -14.16
C THR A 316 23.88 5.10 -14.35
N ARG A 317 23.80 4.28 -13.27
CA ARG A 317 23.78 2.81 -13.35
C ARG A 317 22.39 2.19 -13.20
N LEU A 318 21.52 2.82 -12.42
CA LEU A 318 20.20 2.29 -12.03
C LEU A 318 19.07 3.23 -12.43
N GLY A 319 19.23 4.54 -12.22
CA GLY A 319 18.17 5.52 -12.43
C GLY A 319 17.56 5.51 -13.83
N TRP A 320 18.35 5.16 -14.85
CA TRP A 320 17.91 5.12 -16.25
C TRP A 320 16.80 4.09 -16.54
N PHE A 321 16.62 3.05 -15.71
CA PHE A 321 15.55 2.06 -15.88
C PHE A 321 14.62 1.96 -14.66
N VAL A 322 15.14 2.18 -13.44
CA VAL A 322 14.33 2.09 -12.22
C VAL A 322 13.29 3.19 -12.17
N LEU A 323 13.64 4.44 -12.52
CA LEU A 323 12.67 5.55 -12.45
C LEU A 323 11.54 5.42 -13.48
N PRO A 324 11.79 5.10 -14.78
CA PRO A 324 10.70 4.89 -15.73
C PRO A 324 9.76 3.75 -15.32
N LEU A 325 10.29 2.62 -14.84
CA LEU A 325 9.47 1.49 -14.38
C LEU A 325 8.66 1.84 -13.12
N ALA A 326 9.25 2.57 -12.17
CA ALA A 326 8.51 3.10 -11.02
C ALA A 326 7.41 4.08 -11.46
N GLY A 327 7.60 4.80 -12.56
CA GLY A 327 6.58 5.65 -13.18
C GLY A 327 5.37 4.85 -13.68
N VAL A 328 5.60 3.70 -14.33
CA VAL A 328 4.53 2.76 -14.72
C VAL A 328 3.77 2.31 -13.48
N VAL A 329 4.48 1.82 -12.48
CA VAL A 329 3.86 1.33 -11.23
C VAL A 329 3.03 2.43 -10.58
N ALA A 330 3.57 3.64 -10.44
CA ALA A 330 2.84 4.76 -9.85
C ALA A 330 1.61 5.16 -10.68
N ALA A 331 1.69 5.16 -12.01
CA ALA A 331 0.55 5.46 -12.88
C ALA A 331 -0.62 4.47 -12.70
N TYR A 332 -0.33 3.19 -12.48
CA TYR A 332 -1.35 2.13 -12.32
C TYR A 332 -1.84 1.92 -10.89
N VAL A 333 -1.09 2.40 -9.90
CA VAL A 333 -1.50 2.32 -8.49
C VAL A 333 -2.20 3.60 -8.07
N TYR A 334 -1.57 4.76 -8.31
CA TYR A 334 -2.14 6.07 -8.02
C TYR A 334 -1.34 7.19 -8.73
N LEU A 335 -1.85 7.64 -9.88
CA LEU A 335 -1.16 8.54 -10.80
C LEU A 335 -0.54 9.80 -10.15
N PRO A 336 -1.20 10.50 -9.20
CA PRO A 336 -0.60 11.71 -8.61
C PRO A 336 0.77 11.47 -7.94
N LEU A 337 1.05 10.25 -7.47
CA LEU A 337 2.36 9.89 -6.92
C LEU A 337 3.47 9.83 -7.97
N ALA A 338 3.15 9.64 -9.26
CA ALA A 338 4.13 9.66 -10.34
C ALA A 338 4.83 11.03 -10.46
N ALA A 339 4.16 12.12 -10.05
CA ALA A 339 4.78 13.45 -9.99
C ALA A 339 6.01 13.47 -9.08
N GLY A 340 6.07 12.61 -8.05
CA GLY A 340 7.24 12.45 -7.16
C GLY A 340 8.52 12.01 -7.88
N LEU A 341 8.41 11.49 -9.10
CA LEU A 341 9.54 11.00 -9.89
C LEU A 341 10.14 12.07 -10.81
N LEU A 342 9.48 13.22 -11.01
CA LEU A 342 9.90 14.25 -11.98
C LEU A 342 11.28 14.85 -11.66
N LEU A 343 11.47 15.37 -10.43
CA LEU A 343 12.76 15.91 -10.00
C LEU A 343 13.90 14.86 -10.01
N PRO A 344 13.69 13.62 -9.50
CA PRO A 344 14.63 12.52 -9.66
C PRO A 344 14.97 12.21 -11.12
N ALA A 345 13.96 12.19 -12.00
CA ALA A 345 14.11 11.93 -13.42
C ALA A 345 14.96 13.00 -14.10
N LEU A 346 14.74 14.27 -13.79
CA LEU A 346 15.58 15.38 -14.27
C LEU A 346 17.03 15.24 -13.79
N ALA A 347 17.23 14.93 -12.50
CA ALA A 347 18.57 14.73 -11.94
C ALA A 347 19.31 13.55 -12.61
N VAL A 348 18.60 12.46 -12.88
CA VAL A 348 19.11 11.31 -13.63
C VAL A 348 19.40 11.70 -15.08
N GLY A 349 18.50 12.40 -15.76
CA GLY A 349 18.68 12.90 -17.12
C GLY A 349 19.95 13.76 -17.26
N VAL A 350 20.15 14.71 -16.35
CA VAL A 350 21.37 15.54 -16.28
C VAL A 350 22.63 14.68 -16.08
N ALA A 351 22.56 13.67 -15.20
CA ALA A 351 23.68 12.76 -14.96
C ALA A 351 23.98 11.87 -16.19
N LEU A 352 22.96 11.37 -16.89
CA LEU A 352 23.11 10.54 -18.09
C LEU A 352 23.61 11.35 -19.27
N TRP A 353 23.11 12.57 -19.47
CA TRP A 353 23.58 13.50 -20.51
C TRP A 353 25.08 13.77 -20.39
N ARG A 354 25.54 14.03 -19.16
CA ARG A 354 26.94 14.34 -18.88
C ARG A 354 27.88 13.14 -18.99
N TRP A 355 27.43 11.92 -18.64
CA TRP A 355 28.36 10.79 -18.44
C TRP A 355 28.01 9.50 -19.19
N ARG A 356 26.78 9.32 -19.68
CA ARG A 356 26.29 8.06 -20.30
C ARG A 356 25.17 8.30 -21.33
N ARG A 357 25.45 9.05 -22.41
CA ARG A 357 24.46 9.42 -23.45
C ARG A 357 23.66 8.25 -24.03
N ARG A 358 24.27 7.08 -24.27
CA ARG A 358 23.54 5.89 -24.77
C ARG A 358 22.41 5.43 -23.82
N ARG A 359 22.62 5.56 -22.52
CA ARG A 359 21.58 5.23 -21.51
C ARG A 359 20.51 6.30 -21.41
N LEU A 360 20.82 7.54 -21.80
CA LEU A 360 19.82 8.60 -21.89
C LEU A 360 18.79 8.28 -22.97
N VAL A 361 19.22 7.78 -24.14
CA VAL A 361 18.30 7.36 -25.21
C VAL A 361 17.34 6.30 -24.69
N TRP A 362 17.86 5.25 -24.04
CA TRP A 362 17.01 4.24 -23.40
C TRP A 362 16.09 4.81 -22.33
N PHE A 363 16.58 5.69 -21.47
CA PHE A 363 15.76 6.35 -20.45
C PHE A 363 14.59 7.14 -21.06
N VAL A 364 14.84 7.86 -22.16
CA VAL A 364 13.81 8.61 -22.88
C VAL A 364 12.84 7.66 -23.57
N VAL A 365 13.32 6.65 -24.31
CA VAL A 365 12.47 5.68 -25.00
C VAL A 365 11.58 4.93 -24.01
N VAL A 366 12.14 4.39 -22.93
CA VAL A 366 11.35 3.72 -21.90
C VAL A 366 10.39 4.70 -21.25
N GLY A 367 10.82 5.93 -20.94
CA GLY A 367 9.95 6.97 -20.40
C GLY A 367 8.75 7.30 -21.30
N LEU A 368 8.96 7.39 -22.63
CA LEU A 368 7.91 7.61 -23.61
C LEU A 368 6.95 6.42 -23.71
N VAL A 369 7.47 5.19 -23.71
CA VAL A 369 6.65 3.98 -23.66
C VAL A 369 5.81 3.97 -22.38
N CYS A 370 6.41 4.29 -21.22
CA CYS A 370 5.68 4.39 -19.96
C CYS A 370 4.58 5.46 -20.00
N ALA A 371 4.87 6.63 -20.58
CA ALA A 371 3.89 7.70 -20.74
C ALA A 371 2.74 7.30 -21.66
N ALA A 372 3.03 6.59 -22.76
CA ALA A 372 2.03 6.05 -23.66
C ALA A 372 1.15 5.00 -22.96
N LEU A 373 1.74 4.12 -22.15
CA LEU A 373 0.99 3.15 -21.34
C LEU A 373 0.12 3.86 -20.31
N ALA A 374 0.59 4.94 -19.67
CA ALA A 374 -0.18 5.70 -18.69
C ALA A 374 -1.27 6.60 -19.30
N ALA A 375 -1.26 6.84 -20.62
CA ALA A 375 -2.17 7.77 -21.29
C ALA A 375 -3.66 7.45 -21.09
N PRO A 376 -4.14 6.18 -21.17
CA PRO A 376 -5.54 5.86 -20.90
C PRO A 376 -5.98 6.20 -19.47
N ALA A 377 -5.11 5.98 -18.48
CA ALA A 377 -5.40 6.34 -17.09
C ALA A 377 -5.47 7.87 -16.91
N LEU A 378 -4.58 8.61 -17.57
CA LEU A 378 -4.59 10.08 -17.62
C LEU A 378 -5.88 10.62 -18.24
N THR A 379 -6.33 10.05 -19.37
CA THR A 379 -7.58 10.44 -20.03
C THR A 379 -8.78 10.20 -19.12
N ALA A 380 -8.89 9.00 -18.54
CA ALA A 380 -9.99 8.66 -17.64
C ALA A 380 -10.03 9.57 -16.40
N ILE A 381 -8.88 9.92 -15.83
CA ILE A 381 -8.79 10.89 -14.73
C ILE A 381 -9.25 12.28 -15.17
N THR A 382 -8.81 12.72 -16.35
CA THR A 382 -9.19 14.04 -16.88
C THR A 382 -10.70 14.14 -17.10
N ASP A 383 -11.32 13.09 -17.61
CA ASP A 383 -12.76 13.04 -17.82
C ASP A 383 -13.53 12.91 -16.51
N SER A 384 -12.98 12.20 -15.52
CA SER A 384 -13.50 12.14 -14.15
C SER A 384 -13.57 13.52 -13.50
N VAL A 385 -12.47 14.28 -13.54
CA VAL A 385 -12.38 15.64 -12.97
C VAL A 385 -13.35 16.62 -13.64
N LYS A 386 -13.58 16.49 -14.96
CA LYS A 386 -14.55 17.33 -15.68
C LYS A 386 -15.99 17.07 -15.22
N ASN A 387 -16.30 15.81 -14.90
CA ASN A 387 -17.66 15.39 -14.58
C ASN A 387 -18.00 15.53 -13.10
N ALA A 388 -17.00 15.49 -12.20
CA ALA A 388 -17.16 15.80 -10.79
C ALA A 388 -15.84 16.37 -10.20
N PRO A 389 -15.87 17.52 -9.51
CA PRO A 389 -14.68 18.06 -8.86
C PRO A 389 -14.20 17.11 -7.77
N TRP A 390 -12.95 16.67 -7.85
CA TRP A 390 -12.39 15.71 -6.90
C TRP A 390 -12.32 16.27 -5.47
N GLY A 391 -12.16 17.59 -5.34
CA GLY A 391 -12.21 18.30 -4.07
C GLY A 391 -13.55 18.20 -3.35
N ALA A 392 -14.64 17.90 -4.06
CA ALA A 392 -15.97 17.70 -3.48
C ALA A 392 -16.16 16.33 -2.80
N LEU A 393 -15.25 15.37 -3.05
CA LEU A 393 -15.32 14.05 -2.44
C LEU A 393 -14.91 14.14 -0.97
N THR A 394 -15.91 14.01 -0.10
CA THR A 394 -15.77 14.01 1.36
C THR A 394 -15.77 12.60 1.92
N GLY A 395 -15.17 12.44 3.11
CA GLY A 395 -15.08 11.15 3.80
C GLY A 395 -13.97 10.26 3.24
N GLY A 396 -13.80 9.07 3.80
CA GLY A 396 -12.88 8.06 3.26
C GLY A 396 -11.56 7.87 3.98
N LEU A 397 -11.11 8.92 4.67
CA LEU A 397 -9.93 8.93 5.53
C LEU A 397 -10.27 9.85 6.72
N PRO A 398 -9.83 9.53 7.94
CA PRO A 398 -10.15 10.35 9.11
C PRO A 398 -9.58 11.76 8.94
N ALA A 399 -10.27 12.74 9.51
CA ALA A 399 -9.76 14.09 9.66
C ALA A 399 -8.36 14.05 10.29
N PHE A 400 -7.44 14.82 9.70
CA PHE A 400 -6.02 14.69 9.95
C PHE A 400 -5.41 16.02 10.34
N GLU A 401 -4.44 15.98 11.25
CA GLU A 401 -3.63 17.17 11.49
C GLU A 401 -2.63 17.33 10.33
N TYR A 402 -2.84 18.34 9.49
CA TYR A 402 -1.96 18.65 8.36
C TYR A 402 -0.61 19.22 8.79
N TRP A 403 -0.57 19.87 9.95
CA TRP A 403 0.59 20.63 10.40
C TRP A 403 1.86 19.80 10.55
N PRO A 404 1.85 18.57 11.12
CA PRO A 404 3.04 17.73 11.16
C PRO A 404 3.59 17.39 9.78
N ALA A 405 2.74 17.15 8.77
CA ALA A 405 3.18 16.90 7.40
C ALA A 405 3.88 18.13 6.80
N VAL A 406 3.30 19.31 6.99
CA VAL A 406 3.84 20.59 6.52
C VAL A 406 5.16 20.92 7.21
N VAL A 407 5.22 20.80 8.55
CA VAL A 407 6.43 21.04 9.33
C VAL A 407 7.56 20.10 8.88
N MET A 408 7.27 18.81 8.69
CA MET A 408 8.28 17.85 8.25
C MET A 408 8.79 18.12 6.85
N ALA A 409 7.90 18.49 5.92
CA ALA A 409 8.28 18.91 4.58
C ALA A 409 9.17 20.16 4.61
N ALA A 410 8.82 21.15 5.43
CA ALA A 410 9.58 22.37 5.62
C ALA A 410 10.97 22.08 6.22
N VAL A 411 11.04 21.30 7.32
CA VAL A 411 12.29 20.93 7.98
C VAL A 411 13.21 20.15 7.04
N ALA A 412 12.69 19.16 6.31
CA ALA A 412 13.46 18.41 5.33
C ALA A 412 14.02 19.32 4.23
N THR A 413 13.18 20.17 3.67
CA THR A 413 13.53 21.07 2.56
C THR A 413 14.57 22.11 3.00
N LEU A 414 14.31 22.82 4.10
CA LEU A 414 15.23 23.83 4.64
C LEU A 414 16.58 23.23 5.01
N THR A 415 16.58 22.09 5.70
CA THR A 415 17.84 21.50 6.14
C THR A 415 18.65 20.94 4.97
N LEU A 416 17.99 20.39 3.93
CA LEU A 416 18.67 19.96 2.72
C LEU A 416 19.19 21.13 1.89
N ALA A 417 18.43 22.22 1.78
CA ALA A 417 18.88 23.44 1.15
C ALA A 417 20.16 23.97 1.83
N LEU A 418 20.12 24.14 3.16
CA LEU A 418 21.23 24.65 3.97
C LEU A 418 22.46 23.74 4.00
N SER A 419 22.28 22.42 3.86
CA SER A 419 23.37 21.45 3.92
C SER A 419 23.99 21.09 2.56
N SER A 420 23.46 21.61 1.47
CA SER A 420 23.83 21.23 0.12
C SER A 420 25.06 22.00 -0.43
N ARG A 421 26.26 21.42 -0.28
CA ARG A 421 27.42 21.83 -1.08
C ARG A 421 27.20 21.49 -2.56
N ALA A 422 27.76 22.27 -3.49
CA ALA A 422 27.56 22.13 -4.94
C ALA A 422 27.67 20.69 -5.48
N ALA A 423 28.60 19.88 -4.96
CA ALA A 423 28.76 18.49 -5.40
C ALA A 423 27.65 17.52 -4.93
N GLY A 424 26.96 17.85 -3.83
CA GLY A 424 25.85 17.08 -3.23
C GLY A 424 24.45 17.62 -3.56
N ARG A 425 24.34 18.87 -4.06
CA ARG A 425 23.06 19.52 -4.42
C ARG A 425 22.15 18.65 -5.28
N LEU A 426 22.69 18.02 -6.32
CA LEU A 426 21.89 17.18 -7.23
C LEU A 426 21.26 15.96 -6.54
N VAL A 427 21.97 15.36 -5.57
CA VAL A 427 21.44 14.21 -4.80
C VAL A 427 20.37 14.71 -3.81
N SER A 428 20.64 15.80 -3.10
CA SER A 428 19.70 16.39 -2.15
C SER A 428 18.39 16.82 -2.81
N LEU A 429 18.46 17.52 -3.96
CA LEU A 429 17.28 17.94 -4.72
C LEU A 429 16.50 16.75 -5.26
N ALA A 430 17.19 15.71 -5.74
CA ALA A 430 16.53 14.52 -6.24
C ALA A 430 15.81 13.75 -5.13
N LEU A 431 16.40 13.64 -3.93
CA LEU A 431 15.74 13.01 -2.77
C LEU A 431 14.51 13.79 -2.27
N LEU A 432 14.46 15.11 -2.49
CA LEU A 432 13.30 15.94 -2.19
C LEU A 432 12.13 15.77 -3.16
N GLY A 433 12.35 15.12 -4.31
CA GLY A 433 11.34 14.94 -5.35
C GLY A 433 9.97 14.50 -4.84
N PRO A 434 9.88 13.34 -4.16
CA PRO A 434 8.62 12.85 -3.61
C PRO A 434 7.94 13.83 -2.65
N VAL A 435 8.71 14.53 -1.81
CA VAL A 435 8.19 15.51 -0.83
C VAL A 435 7.60 16.73 -1.55
N LEU A 436 8.38 17.36 -2.44
CA LEU A 436 7.96 18.57 -3.13
C LEU A 436 6.77 18.34 -4.05
N SER A 437 6.75 17.20 -4.75
CA SER A 437 5.63 16.85 -5.61
C SER A 437 4.38 16.51 -4.80
N ALA A 438 4.50 15.78 -3.68
CA ALA A 438 3.37 15.55 -2.80
C ALA A 438 2.80 16.87 -2.25
N CYS A 439 3.66 17.81 -1.83
CA CYS A 439 3.22 19.17 -1.45
C CYS A 439 2.46 19.87 -2.58
N ALA A 440 2.99 19.87 -3.81
CA ALA A 440 2.36 20.54 -4.94
C ALA A 440 0.98 19.95 -5.28
N VAL A 441 0.86 18.63 -5.25
CA VAL A 441 -0.41 17.94 -5.51
C VAL A 441 -1.39 18.12 -4.33
N THR A 442 -0.92 18.10 -3.08
CA THR A 442 -1.75 18.46 -1.92
C THR A 442 -2.30 19.88 -2.06
N LEU A 443 -1.49 20.85 -2.48
CA LEU A 443 -1.95 22.23 -2.72
C LEU A 443 -2.99 22.31 -3.83
N TYR A 444 -2.85 21.51 -4.89
CA TYR A 444 -3.86 21.41 -5.94
C TYR A 444 -5.20 20.92 -5.39
N PHE A 445 -5.22 19.79 -4.68
CA PHE A 445 -6.46 19.27 -4.08
C PHE A 445 -7.03 20.19 -3.03
N LEU A 446 -6.19 20.85 -2.24
CA LEU A 446 -6.60 21.86 -1.27
C LEU A 446 -7.40 22.99 -1.94
N VAL A 447 -6.88 23.54 -3.04
CA VAL A 447 -7.56 24.60 -3.79
C VAL A 447 -8.87 24.09 -4.39
N ASP A 448 -8.89 22.86 -4.88
CA ASP A 448 -10.09 22.23 -5.43
C ASP A 448 -11.17 21.97 -4.36
N SER A 449 -10.78 21.50 -3.17
CA SER A 449 -11.68 21.31 -2.02
C SER A 449 -12.32 22.62 -1.58
N VAL A 450 -11.52 23.70 -1.47
CA VAL A 450 -12.02 25.02 -1.12
C VAL A 450 -13.01 25.54 -2.15
N ARG A 451 -12.74 25.33 -3.45
CA ARG A 451 -13.68 25.69 -4.53
C ARG A 451 -14.98 24.89 -4.46
N ALA A 452 -14.91 23.64 -4.02
CA ALA A 452 -16.06 22.77 -3.83
C ALA A 452 -16.85 23.03 -2.53
N GLY A 453 -16.42 23.98 -1.69
CA GLY A 453 -17.06 24.25 -0.40
C GLY A 453 -16.82 23.17 0.66
N VAL A 454 -15.82 22.31 0.46
CA VAL A 454 -15.44 21.23 1.38
C VAL A 454 -14.34 21.72 2.31
N THR A 455 -14.46 21.42 3.61
CA THR A 455 -13.39 21.76 4.55
C THR A 455 -12.14 20.96 4.24
N ILE A 456 -10.97 21.56 4.49
CA ILE A 456 -9.67 20.94 4.21
C ILE A 456 -9.59 19.56 4.87
N GLY A 457 -10.08 19.49 6.12
CA GLY A 457 -10.25 18.32 7.00
C GLY A 457 -10.90 17.12 6.33
N ASP A 458 -11.92 17.39 5.52
CA ASP A 458 -12.91 16.40 5.11
C ASP A 458 -12.66 15.87 3.70
N SER A 459 -11.78 16.51 2.93
CA SER A 459 -11.53 16.13 1.54
C SER A 459 -10.65 14.88 1.46
N TYR A 460 -11.20 13.83 0.85
CA TYR A 460 -10.56 12.55 0.66
C TYR A 460 -9.19 12.65 -0.02
N TYR A 461 -9.11 13.33 -1.18
CA TYR A 461 -7.88 13.40 -1.98
C TYR A 461 -6.82 14.32 -1.37
N THR A 462 -7.25 15.37 -0.66
CA THR A 462 -6.34 16.21 0.13
C THR A 462 -5.70 15.38 1.24
N ASN A 463 -6.50 14.64 2.02
CA ASN A 463 -6.00 13.74 3.06
C ASN A 463 -5.07 12.66 2.50
N LYS A 464 -5.47 12.01 1.41
CA LYS A 464 -4.66 11.00 0.73
C LYS A 464 -3.29 11.55 0.34
N MET A 465 -3.22 12.76 -0.21
CA MET A 465 -1.92 13.35 -0.57
C MET A 465 -1.08 13.82 0.62
N VAL A 466 -1.71 14.26 1.70
CA VAL A 466 -1.02 14.59 2.96
C VAL A 466 -0.36 13.34 3.55
N TYR A 467 -1.00 12.18 3.41
CA TYR A 467 -0.41 10.90 3.77
C TYR A 467 0.82 10.55 2.91
N ALA A 468 0.74 10.70 1.58
CA ALA A 468 1.91 10.55 0.71
C ALA A 468 3.06 11.48 1.11
N LEU A 469 2.72 12.72 1.46
CA LEU A 469 3.69 13.71 1.91
C LEU A 469 4.41 13.23 3.18
N LEU A 470 3.70 12.71 4.18
CA LEU A 470 4.30 12.15 5.40
C LEU A 470 5.20 10.94 5.11
N LEU A 471 4.71 10.00 4.29
CA LEU A 471 5.47 8.81 3.91
C LEU A 471 6.78 9.16 3.21
N ALA A 472 6.85 10.30 2.52
CA ALA A 472 8.09 10.81 1.93
C ALA A 472 8.92 11.67 2.91
N ALA A 473 8.27 12.55 3.67
CA ALA A 473 8.94 13.56 4.50
C ALA A 473 9.54 12.96 5.77
N VAL A 474 8.85 12.05 6.45
CA VAL A 474 9.32 11.46 7.73
C VAL A 474 10.64 10.70 7.56
N PRO A 475 10.79 9.75 6.60
CA PRO A 475 12.06 9.07 6.36
C PRO A 475 13.21 10.03 6.03
N LEU A 476 12.91 11.10 5.27
CA LEU A 476 13.92 12.06 4.84
C LEU A 476 14.34 12.97 6.00
N THR A 477 13.41 13.44 6.82
CA THR A 477 13.73 14.20 8.03
C THR A 477 14.48 13.34 9.04
N ALA A 478 14.07 12.09 9.25
CA ALA A 478 14.82 11.15 10.08
C ALA A 478 16.27 10.99 9.59
N ALA A 479 16.48 10.88 8.27
CA ALA A 479 17.80 10.84 7.67
C ALA A 479 18.63 12.11 7.90
N VAL A 480 18.01 13.27 7.79
CA VAL A 480 18.63 14.58 8.01
C VAL A 480 19.01 14.79 9.48
N VAL A 481 18.10 14.50 10.41
CA VAL A 481 18.32 14.60 11.85
C VAL A 481 19.40 13.62 12.28
N ALA A 482 19.30 12.35 11.87
CA ALA A 482 20.31 11.34 12.17
C ALA A 482 21.70 11.71 11.64
N ARG A 483 21.78 12.34 10.46
CA ARG A 483 23.04 12.90 9.93
C ARG A 483 23.61 13.95 10.87
N TRP A 484 22.82 14.95 11.25
CA TRP A 484 23.27 16.02 12.15
C TRP A 484 23.72 15.47 13.50
N THR A 485 22.90 14.62 14.11
CA THR A 485 23.17 14.01 15.41
C THR A 485 24.42 13.14 15.37
N SER A 486 24.61 12.32 14.34
CA SER A 486 25.81 11.49 14.21
C SER A 486 27.08 12.30 14.02
N LEU A 487 27.02 13.43 13.31
CA LEU A 487 28.17 14.34 13.18
C LEU A 487 28.49 15.06 14.50
N ARG A 488 27.50 15.32 15.34
CA ARG A 488 27.69 15.86 16.70
C ARG A 488 28.26 14.79 17.64
N LEU A 489 27.69 13.58 17.65
CA LEU A 489 28.18 12.45 18.44
C LEU A 489 29.63 12.07 18.11
N ALA A 490 30.05 12.21 16.85
CA ALA A 490 31.43 11.97 16.44
C ALA A 490 32.44 12.92 17.11
N LYS A 491 31.98 14.06 17.65
CA LYS A 491 32.82 15.01 18.41
C LYS A 491 32.80 14.76 19.91
N VAL A 492 31.92 13.88 20.40
CA VAL A 492 31.79 13.54 21.81
C VAL A 492 32.85 12.47 22.17
N PRO A 493 33.48 12.54 23.36
CA PRO A 493 34.45 11.53 23.80
C PRO A 493 33.86 10.11 23.75
N PRO A 494 34.61 9.08 23.34
CA PRO A 494 34.12 7.70 23.17
C PRO A 494 33.35 7.15 24.38
N ALA A 495 33.80 7.46 25.60
CA ALA A 495 33.16 7.04 26.84
C ALA A 495 31.71 7.56 27.01
N ARG A 496 31.36 8.70 26.40
CA ARG A 496 30.02 9.31 26.47
C ARG A 496 29.19 9.09 25.21
N GLN A 497 29.75 8.45 24.18
CA GLN A 497 29.05 8.22 22.92
C GLN A 497 27.85 7.28 23.09
N GLY A 498 27.92 6.30 23.99
CA GLY A 498 26.82 5.39 24.29
C GLY A 498 25.60 6.13 24.84
N THR A 499 25.79 6.91 25.91
CA THR A 499 24.73 7.75 26.51
C THR A 499 24.17 8.76 25.51
N GLY A 500 25.04 9.43 24.73
CA GLY A 500 24.62 10.35 23.69
C GLY A 500 23.80 9.69 22.59
N LEU A 501 24.10 8.44 22.23
CA LEU A 501 23.33 7.66 21.27
C LEU A 501 21.93 7.30 21.82
N VAL A 502 21.84 6.91 23.09
CA VAL A 502 20.56 6.61 23.74
C VAL A 502 19.68 7.86 23.81
N ILE A 503 20.22 8.99 24.27
CA ILE A 503 19.49 10.27 24.33
C ILE A 503 19.04 10.68 22.93
N ALA A 504 19.93 10.60 21.94
CA ALA A 504 19.59 10.89 20.55
C ALA A 504 18.44 10.02 20.04
N LEU A 505 18.47 8.73 20.32
CA LEU A 505 17.42 7.81 19.94
C LEU A 505 16.11 8.17 20.63
N VAL A 506 16.11 8.39 21.95
CA VAL A 506 14.91 8.75 22.72
C VAL A 506 14.30 10.05 22.21
N VAL A 507 15.11 11.11 22.01
CA VAL A 507 14.62 12.40 21.51
C VAL A 507 14.04 12.27 20.10
N ILE A 508 14.73 11.55 19.20
CA ILE A 508 14.22 11.32 17.84
C ILE A 508 12.94 10.50 17.89
N VAL A 509 12.87 9.49 18.74
CA VAL A 509 11.69 8.63 18.87
C VAL A 509 10.50 9.40 19.41
N ILE A 510 10.66 10.20 20.47
CA ILE A 510 9.60 11.06 20.99
C ILE A 510 9.15 12.05 19.92
N ALA A 511 10.11 12.79 19.34
CA ALA A 511 9.81 13.81 18.33
C ALA A 511 9.17 13.25 17.06
N VAL A 512 9.42 11.97 16.71
CA VAL A 512 8.85 11.33 15.52
C VAL A 512 7.56 10.56 15.87
N ALA A 513 7.45 9.95 17.05
CA ALA A 513 6.23 9.28 17.50
C ALA A 513 5.09 10.26 17.78
N GLU A 514 5.42 11.48 18.26
CA GLU A 514 4.48 12.59 18.38
C GLU A 514 3.98 13.13 17.03
N ILE A 515 4.63 12.78 15.91
CA ILE A 515 4.09 12.98 14.54
C ILE A 515 3.04 11.89 14.26
N SER A 516 2.23 11.59 15.28
CA SER A 516 0.99 10.82 15.19
C SER A 516 -0.10 11.81 14.80
N THR A 517 -0.70 11.54 13.66
CA THR A 517 -1.38 12.56 12.86
C THR A 517 -2.88 12.26 12.69
N VAL A 518 -3.31 11.10 13.20
CA VAL A 518 -4.72 10.74 13.28
C VAL A 518 -5.25 11.24 14.62
N THR A 519 -6.00 12.35 14.59
CA THR A 519 -6.95 12.67 15.65
C THR A 519 -8.00 11.57 15.66
N LEU A 520 -7.90 10.65 16.61
CA LEU A 520 -8.91 9.58 16.74
C LEU A 520 -10.28 10.10 17.20
N ARG A 521 -10.47 11.41 17.41
CA ARG A 521 -11.75 12.03 17.75
C ARG A 521 -11.83 13.51 17.33
N PRO A 522 -12.86 13.93 16.59
CA PRO A 522 -13.33 15.31 16.65
C PRO A 522 -13.83 15.58 18.08
N GLY A 523 -13.21 16.51 18.80
CA GLY A 523 -13.74 17.01 20.09
C GLY A 523 -13.01 16.59 21.38
N VAL A 524 -11.90 15.84 21.32
CA VAL A 524 -11.02 15.68 22.50
C VAL A 524 -9.80 16.57 22.30
N GLY A 525 -9.77 17.68 23.03
CA GLY A 525 -8.69 18.65 23.00
C GLY A 525 -7.31 18.00 23.16
N GLY A 526 -6.36 18.49 22.36
CA GLY A 526 -4.98 18.05 22.35
C GLY A 526 -4.33 18.18 23.74
N GLY A 527 -4.11 17.03 24.38
CA GLY A 527 -3.12 16.89 25.43
C GLY A 527 -1.83 16.37 24.82
N VAL A 528 -0.70 16.96 25.21
CA VAL A 528 0.68 16.68 24.74
C VAL A 528 1.16 15.24 25.05
N LEU A 529 0.32 14.38 25.63
CA LEU A 529 0.59 12.98 25.94
C LEU A 529 -0.59 12.07 25.56
N THR A 530 -1.07 12.16 24.32
CA THR A 530 -2.01 11.18 23.77
C THR A 530 -1.29 9.86 23.47
N ARG A 531 -2.02 8.73 23.55
CA ARG A 531 -1.47 7.41 23.18
C ARG A 531 -0.95 7.44 21.73
N PRO A 532 0.19 6.81 21.41
CA PRO A 532 0.67 6.71 20.03
C PRO A 532 -0.38 6.12 19.08
N ALA A 533 -0.56 6.73 17.90
CA ALA A 533 -1.65 6.38 16.98
C ALA A 533 -1.61 4.91 16.53
N GLY A 534 -0.41 4.35 16.34
CA GLY A 534 -0.25 2.95 15.94
C GLY A 534 -0.67 1.96 17.03
N LEU A 535 -0.47 2.29 18.31
CA LEU A 535 -0.96 1.48 19.43
C LEU A 535 -2.47 1.57 19.55
N ALA A 536 -3.03 2.77 19.41
CA ALA A 536 -4.48 2.96 19.43
C ALA A 536 -5.18 2.23 18.25
N ALA A 537 -4.57 2.22 17.07
CA ALA A 537 -5.02 1.44 15.91
C ALA A 537 -4.97 -0.08 16.18
N PHE A 538 -3.88 -0.57 16.79
CA PHE A 538 -3.79 -1.97 17.21
C PHE A 538 -4.86 -2.37 18.24
N GLU A 539 -5.05 -1.57 19.29
CA GLU A 539 -6.08 -1.78 20.32
C GLU A 539 -7.49 -1.76 19.71
N ALA A 540 -7.75 -0.83 18.78
CA ALA A 540 -9.02 -0.74 18.07
C ALA A 540 -9.31 -2.01 17.28
N ARG A 541 -8.34 -2.51 16.51
CA ARG A 541 -8.46 -3.79 15.80
C ARG A 541 -8.62 -4.99 16.72
N GLN A 542 -7.87 -5.04 17.82
CA GLN A 542 -7.98 -6.13 18.77
C GLN A 542 -9.36 -6.15 19.42
N SER A 543 -9.85 -5.00 19.89
CA SER A 543 -11.21 -4.82 20.39
C SER A 543 -12.23 -5.23 19.34
N ALA A 544 -11.96 -4.93 18.07
CA ALA A 544 -12.88 -5.24 17.00
C ALA A 544 -13.07 -6.72 16.74
N VAL A 545 -11.97 -7.42 16.53
CA VAL A 545 -11.97 -8.86 16.27
C VAL A 545 -12.51 -9.65 17.47
N THR A 546 -12.39 -9.13 18.69
CA THR A 546 -12.72 -9.88 19.92
C THR A 546 -14.08 -9.55 20.54
N ARG A 547 -14.63 -8.34 20.34
CA ARG A 547 -15.79 -7.86 21.12
C ARG A 547 -17.10 -7.68 20.35
N ILE A 548 -17.09 -7.62 19.01
CA ILE A 548 -18.31 -7.35 18.23
C ILE A 548 -18.48 -8.38 17.11
N PRO A 549 -18.96 -9.61 17.38
CA PRO A 549 -19.15 -10.60 16.31
C PRO A 549 -20.26 -10.24 15.31
N LEU A 550 -21.19 -9.35 15.70
CA LEU A 550 -22.44 -9.06 15.01
C LEU A 550 -22.36 -8.79 13.50
N VAL A 551 -21.38 -8.01 13.04
CA VAL A 551 -21.34 -7.54 11.64
C VAL A 551 -20.93 -8.67 10.69
N GLY A 552 -19.89 -9.42 11.05
CA GLY A 552 -19.39 -10.54 10.25
C GLY A 552 -20.41 -11.65 10.09
N ASP A 553 -21.10 -12.03 11.19
CA ASP A 553 -22.10 -13.10 11.17
C ASP A 553 -23.30 -12.75 10.28
N VAL A 554 -23.76 -11.50 10.34
CA VAL A 554 -24.84 -11.00 9.48
C VAL A 554 -24.41 -10.99 8.01
N VAL A 555 -23.18 -10.57 7.70
CA VAL A 555 -22.64 -10.59 6.32
C VAL A 555 -22.57 -12.01 5.77
N LEU A 556 -22.03 -12.96 6.55
CA LEU A 556 -21.89 -14.35 6.11
C LEU A 556 -23.25 -15.03 5.95
N SER A 557 -24.17 -14.78 6.89
CA SER A 557 -25.53 -15.31 6.83
C SER A 557 -26.30 -14.75 5.63
N ALA A 558 -26.14 -13.46 5.32
CA ALA A 558 -26.70 -12.88 4.09
C ALA A 558 -26.05 -13.44 2.83
N ALA A 559 -24.75 -13.73 2.85
CA ALA A 559 -24.07 -14.36 1.71
C ALA A 559 -24.55 -15.80 1.47
N ALA A 560 -24.95 -16.52 2.53
CA ALA A 560 -25.52 -17.86 2.46
C ALA A 560 -26.98 -17.89 1.98
N HIS A 561 -27.66 -16.75 2.00
CA HIS A 561 -29.04 -16.58 1.53
C HIS A 561 -29.08 -15.58 0.36
N PRO A 562 -28.49 -15.91 -0.82
CA PRO A 562 -28.58 -15.05 -1.99
C PRO A 562 -30.03 -14.83 -2.39
N ASP A 563 -30.27 -13.75 -3.15
CA ASP A 563 -31.59 -13.39 -3.67
C ASP A 563 -32.30 -14.62 -4.23
N SER A 564 -33.39 -15.02 -3.58
CA SER A 564 -34.13 -16.26 -3.83
C SER A 564 -35.63 -16.00 -3.76
N ASP A 565 -36.41 -16.72 -4.57
CA ASP A 565 -37.87 -16.58 -4.68
C ASP A 565 -38.34 -15.13 -4.98
N GLY A 566 -37.50 -14.34 -5.64
CA GLY A 566 -37.75 -12.92 -5.93
C GLY A 566 -37.59 -11.97 -4.74
N HIS A 567 -37.09 -12.45 -3.59
CA HIS A 567 -36.69 -11.59 -2.47
C HIS A 567 -35.25 -11.08 -2.66
N THR A 568 -35.05 -9.78 -2.43
CA THR A 568 -33.72 -9.16 -2.32
C THR A 568 -33.23 -9.30 -0.88
N THR A 569 -32.06 -9.90 -0.68
CA THR A 569 -31.45 -10.07 0.65
C THR A 569 -30.76 -8.78 1.09
N VAL A 570 -31.08 -8.31 2.30
CA VAL A 570 -30.57 -7.08 2.90
C VAL A 570 -30.08 -7.37 4.31
N THR A 571 -28.88 -6.90 4.65
CA THR A 571 -28.35 -6.97 6.02
C THR A 571 -28.97 -5.88 6.88
N TRP A 572 -29.41 -6.22 8.10
CA TRP A 572 -30.03 -5.30 9.04
C TRP A 572 -29.37 -5.35 10.42
N ILE A 573 -28.46 -4.41 10.63
CA ILE A 573 -27.66 -4.21 11.84
C ILE A 573 -28.15 -2.90 12.47
N PRO A 574 -28.92 -2.98 13.58
CA PRO A 574 -29.34 -1.79 14.30
C PRO A 574 -28.14 -1.26 15.07
N VAL A 575 -27.66 -0.10 14.65
CA VAL A 575 -26.64 0.62 15.39
C VAL A 575 -27.37 1.55 16.35
N ALA A 576 -27.56 1.09 17.59
CA ALA A 576 -28.21 1.88 18.62
C ALA A 576 -27.46 3.21 18.84
N ARG A 577 -28.20 4.31 18.97
CA ARG A 577 -27.70 5.69 19.17
C ARG A 577 -26.77 5.87 20.39
N SER A 578 -26.63 4.90 21.29
CA SER A 578 -25.97 5.08 22.60
C SER A 578 -24.50 4.69 22.65
N VAL A 579 -23.94 4.06 21.61
CA VAL A 579 -22.50 3.83 21.54
C VAL A 579 -22.05 4.58 20.30
N THR A 580 -21.49 5.78 20.51
CA THR A 580 -20.60 6.49 19.56
C THR A 580 -21.18 6.96 18.21
N GLY A 581 -22.25 7.77 18.18
CA GLY A 581 -22.47 8.73 17.09
C GLY A 581 -22.58 8.19 15.65
N TYR A 582 -22.96 6.93 15.46
CA TYR A 582 -22.99 6.27 14.15
C TYR A 582 -24.27 6.53 13.35
N ARG A 583 -24.16 6.43 12.02
CA ARG A 583 -25.31 6.28 11.11
C ARG A 583 -25.41 4.81 10.69
N SER A 584 -26.45 4.10 11.14
CA SER A 584 -26.75 2.69 10.79
C SER A 584 -26.87 2.44 9.28
N GLU A 585 -27.11 3.50 8.54
CA GLU A 585 -27.40 3.52 7.11
C GLU A 585 -26.26 2.95 6.27
N TYR A 586 -25.07 3.45 6.52
CA TYR A 586 -23.90 3.02 5.78
C TYR A 586 -23.58 1.56 6.09
N VAL A 587 -23.79 1.12 7.34
CA VAL A 587 -23.40 -0.21 7.85
C VAL A 587 -24.17 -1.28 7.09
N ASN A 588 -25.47 -1.07 6.96
CA ASN A 588 -26.37 -1.95 6.22
C ASN A 588 -26.17 -1.86 4.71
N MET A 589 -25.85 -0.66 4.19
CA MET A 589 -25.54 -0.51 2.77
C MET A 589 -24.33 -1.37 2.38
N PHE A 590 -23.28 -1.34 3.20
CA PHE A 590 -22.04 -2.04 2.89
C PHE A 590 -22.06 -3.53 3.22
N ALA A 591 -22.60 -3.90 4.39
CA ALA A 591 -22.71 -5.29 4.77
C ALA A 591 -23.47 -6.09 3.70
N GLY A 592 -24.53 -5.53 3.12
CA GLY A 592 -25.24 -6.15 1.99
C GLY A 592 -24.45 -6.18 0.69
N ARG A 593 -23.70 -5.13 0.33
CA ARG A 593 -22.80 -5.16 -0.84
C ARG A 593 -21.76 -6.27 -0.72
N LEU A 594 -21.15 -6.39 0.45
CA LEU A 594 -20.17 -7.44 0.72
C LEU A 594 -20.83 -8.82 0.68
N ALA A 595 -21.97 -9.01 1.35
CA ALA A 595 -22.71 -10.27 1.33
C ALA A 595 -23.07 -10.71 -0.10
N HIS A 596 -23.62 -9.80 -0.90
CA HIS A 596 -23.98 -10.08 -2.30
C HIS A 596 -22.76 -10.43 -3.17
N SER A 597 -21.64 -9.73 -2.97
CA SER A 597 -20.39 -10.01 -3.68
C SER A 597 -19.78 -11.34 -3.28
N LEU A 598 -19.92 -11.73 -2.01
CA LEU A 598 -19.52 -13.04 -1.51
C LEU A 598 -20.43 -14.16 -2.06
N ALA A 599 -21.71 -13.88 -2.30
CA ALA A 599 -22.71 -14.86 -2.73
C ALA A 599 -22.76 -15.08 -4.26
N ILE A 600 -23.00 -14.02 -5.03
CA ILE A 600 -23.30 -14.09 -6.47
C ILE A 600 -22.07 -13.70 -7.30
N GLY A 601 -21.22 -12.85 -6.72
CA GLY A 601 -20.00 -12.31 -7.32
C GLY A 601 -20.20 -11.75 -8.72
N SER A 602 -21.10 -10.76 -8.81
CA SER A 602 -21.14 -9.77 -9.88
C SER A 602 -21.46 -8.39 -9.27
N ASP A 603 -20.93 -7.32 -9.87
CA ASP A 603 -21.14 -5.92 -9.42
C ASP A 603 -22.53 -5.35 -9.81
N ILE A 604 -23.34 -6.11 -10.56
CA ILE A 604 -24.55 -5.62 -11.26
C ILE A 604 -25.69 -5.24 -10.28
N ALA A 605 -25.63 -5.66 -9.02
CA ALA A 605 -26.64 -5.31 -8.01
C ALA A 605 -26.50 -3.89 -7.40
N TYR A 606 -25.46 -3.13 -7.78
CA TYR A 606 -25.17 -1.81 -7.22
C TYR A 606 -26.33 -0.81 -7.37
N GLU A 607 -27.01 -0.78 -8.52
CA GLU A 607 -28.10 0.18 -8.76
C GLU A 607 -29.40 -0.20 -8.05
N ARG A 608 -29.82 -1.47 -8.09
CA ARG A 608 -31.08 -1.90 -7.43
C ARG A 608 -31.00 -1.81 -5.91
N TYR A 609 -29.86 -2.18 -5.32
CA TYR A 609 -29.67 -2.17 -3.87
C TYR A 609 -29.63 -0.74 -3.31
N ASN A 610 -28.95 0.20 -3.97
CA ASN A 610 -28.86 1.58 -3.49
C ASN A 610 -30.22 2.31 -3.52
N VAL A 611 -31.05 2.08 -4.54
CA VAL A 611 -32.36 2.74 -4.65
C VAL A 611 -33.31 2.28 -3.55
N THR A 612 -33.24 1.01 -3.13
CA THR A 612 -34.11 0.48 -2.08
C THR A 612 -33.60 0.78 -0.67
N VAL A 613 -32.28 0.75 -0.45
CA VAL A 613 -31.66 0.80 0.88
C VAL A 613 -31.34 2.22 1.34
N ASP A 614 -31.01 3.15 0.44
CA ASP A 614 -30.72 4.55 0.76
C ASP A 614 -31.97 5.31 1.27
N THR A 615 -33.17 4.92 0.82
CA THR A 615 -34.44 5.52 1.26
C THR A 615 -34.88 5.02 2.64
N ILE A 616 -34.68 3.73 2.96
CA ILE A 616 -35.09 3.13 4.24
C ILE A 616 -34.25 3.67 5.41
N LEU A 617 -32.96 3.92 5.15
CA LEU A 617 -32.00 4.09 6.23
C LEU A 617 -31.81 5.54 6.67
N ARG A 618 -32.12 6.55 5.83
CA ARG A 618 -31.91 7.98 6.13
C ARG A 618 -32.82 8.60 7.19
N THR A 619 -33.67 7.82 7.85
CA THR A 619 -34.75 8.33 8.70
C THR A 619 -34.50 8.07 10.18
N ALA A 620 -35.13 8.91 11.03
CA ALA A 620 -34.97 8.83 12.47
C ALA A 620 -35.55 7.54 13.08
N ASP A 621 -36.45 6.87 12.36
CA ASP A 621 -37.06 5.59 12.71
C ASP A 621 -36.94 4.62 11.51
N PRO A 622 -35.90 3.78 11.47
CA PRO A 622 -35.65 2.84 10.38
C PRO A 622 -36.79 1.82 10.20
N VAL A 623 -37.50 1.49 11.28
CA VAL A 623 -38.60 0.50 11.25
C VAL A 623 -39.83 1.11 10.58
N ALA A 624 -40.15 2.36 10.91
CA ALA A 624 -41.22 3.10 10.24
C ALA A 624 -40.94 3.27 8.74
N SER A 625 -39.71 3.66 8.37
CA SER A 625 -39.37 3.91 6.96
C SER A 625 -39.21 2.65 6.13
N LEU A 626 -38.83 1.52 6.72
CA LEU A 626 -38.97 0.21 6.06
C LEU A 626 -40.43 -0.04 5.67
N GLY A 627 -41.37 0.29 6.56
CA GLY A 627 -42.80 0.21 6.28
C GLY A 627 -43.25 1.16 5.17
N GLU A 628 -42.75 2.40 5.14
CA GLU A 628 -43.06 3.39 4.09
C GLU A 628 -42.53 2.95 2.71
N VAL A 629 -41.31 2.39 2.65
CA VAL A 629 -40.73 1.90 1.40
C VAL A 629 -41.47 0.67 0.89
N LEU A 630 -41.84 -0.26 1.77
CA LEU A 630 -42.69 -1.41 1.40
C LEU A 630 -44.11 -0.99 0.97
N GLN A 631 -44.61 0.16 1.42
CA GLN A 631 -45.87 0.73 0.92
C GLN A 631 -45.69 1.40 -0.45
N ALA A 632 -44.62 2.16 -0.64
CA ALA A 632 -44.34 2.87 -1.89
C ALA A 632 -43.93 1.93 -3.04
N ALA A 633 -43.36 0.77 -2.72
CA ALA A 633 -42.95 -0.26 -3.68
C ALA A 633 -43.69 -1.59 -3.40
N PRO A 634 -44.94 -1.75 -3.87
CA PRO A 634 -45.76 -2.93 -3.60
C PRO A 634 -45.15 -4.25 -4.12
N ASP A 635 -44.35 -4.17 -5.18
CA ASP A 635 -43.69 -5.34 -5.79
C ASP A 635 -42.36 -5.72 -5.10
N LEU A 636 -41.87 -4.87 -4.19
CA LEU A 636 -40.63 -5.14 -3.47
C LEU A 636 -40.82 -6.28 -2.47
N ARG A 637 -39.92 -7.26 -2.54
CA ARG A 637 -39.82 -8.39 -1.62
C ARG A 637 -38.43 -8.42 -1.00
N LEU A 638 -38.34 -8.52 0.32
CA LEU A 638 -37.08 -8.43 1.06
C LEU A 638 -36.87 -9.65 1.96
N THR A 639 -35.61 -10.05 2.13
CA THR A 639 -35.16 -10.94 3.20
C THR A 639 -34.18 -10.15 4.07
N LEU A 640 -34.57 -9.83 5.31
CA LEU A 640 -33.70 -9.13 6.25
C LEU A 640 -32.91 -10.13 7.08
N VAL A 641 -31.58 -10.04 7.01
CA VAL A 641 -30.70 -10.78 7.89
C VAL A 641 -30.34 -9.93 9.10
N VAL A 642 -30.76 -10.37 10.29
CA VAL A 642 -30.64 -9.65 11.56
C VAL A 642 -29.66 -10.35 12.50
N PRO A 643 -28.99 -9.63 13.40
CA PRO A 643 -27.93 -10.21 14.24
C PRO A 643 -28.42 -11.13 15.37
N ASP A 644 -29.65 -10.95 15.84
CA ASP A 644 -30.21 -11.67 16.97
C ASP A 644 -31.74 -11.56 17.01
N GLN A 645 -32.32 -12.33 17.94
CA GLN A 645 -33.75 -12.38 18.19
C GLN A 645 -34.31 -11.03 18.67
N GLN A 646 -33.57 -10.26 19.46
CA GLN A 646 -34.05 -8.97 19.97
C GLN A 646 -34.32 -7.99 18.81
N VAL A 647 -33.46 -7.98 17.81
CA VAL A 647 -33.67 -7.19 16.59
C VAL A 647 -34.83 -7.75 15.77
N ALA A 648 -34.94 -9.08 15.64
CA ALA A 648 -36.06 -9.70 14.94
C ALA A 648 -37.41 -9.31 15.58
N ASP A 649 -37.48 -9.34 16.90
CA ASP A 649 -38.68 -8.99 17.68
C ASP A 649 -39.08 -7.51 17.45
N SER A 650 -38.09 -6.62 17.34
CA SER A 650 -38.33 -5.20 17.03
C SER A 650 -38.93 -4.97 15.64
N LEU A 651 -38.74 -5.91 14.71
CA LEU A 651 -39.26 -5.87 13.34
C LEU A 651 -40.55 -6.69 13.17
N ALA A 652 -40.96 -7.47 14.18
CA ALA A 652 -42.09 -8.39 14.09
C ALA A 652 -43.41 -7.68 13.71
N GLY A 653 -43.62 -6.46 14.20
CA GLY A 653 -44.79 -5.64 13.84
C GLY A 653 -44.84 -5.26 12.35
N VAL A 654 -43.69 -5.03 11.73
CA VAL A 654 -43.59 -4.74 10.28
C VAL A 654 -43.81 -6.01 9.48
N VAL A 655 -43.23 -7.14 9.89
CA VAL A 655 -43.45 -8.45 9.25
C VAL A 655 -44.92 -8.84 9.30
N ALA A 656 -45.58 -8.68 10.45
CA ALA A 656 -47.00 -8.96 10.60
C ALA A 656 -47.88 -8.11 9.67
N LYS A 657 -47.47 -6.86 9.40
CA LYS A 657 -48.19 -5.93 8.52
C LYS A 657 -48.08 -6.28 7.03
N PHE A 658 -46.93 -6.76 6.56
CA PHE A 658 -46.68 -7.02 5.13
C PHE A 658 -46.67 -8.50 4.74
N GLY A 659 -46.60 -9.40 5.71
CA GLY A 659 -46.58 -10.85 5.52
C GLY A 659 -45.22 -11.42 5.07
N PRO A 660 -45.00 -12.73 5.28
CA PRO A 660 -43.73 -13.41 4.94
C PRO A 660 -43.45 -13.47 3.43
N GLU A 661 -44.48 -13.31 2.59
CA GLU A 661 -44.35 -13.26 1.13
C GLU A 661 -43.69 -11.96 0.63
N ARG A 662 -43.66 -10.92 1.46
CA ARG A 662 -43.06 -9.62 1.14
C ARG A 662 -41.85 -9.30 1.99
N LEU A 663 -41.83 -9.77 3.23
CA LEU A 663 -40.75 -9.51 4.18
C LEU A 663 -40.45 -10.76 4.99
N ARG A 664 -39.28 -11.37 4.74
CA ARG A 664 -38.74 -12.49 5.51
C ARG A 664 -37.70 -11.97 6.50
N LEU A 665 -37.64 -12.57 7.69
CA LEU A 665 -36.55 -12.35 8.65
C LEU A 665 -35.72 -13.62 8.77
N VAL A 666 -34.40 -13.46 8.74
CA VAL A 666 -33.41 -14.52 8.99
C VAL A 666 -32.50 -14.04 10.10
N ILE A 667 -32.36 -14.82 11.16
CA ILE A 667 -31.41 -14.52 12.23
C ILE A 667 -30.05 -15.06 11.80
N ALA A 668 -29.00 -14.24 11.93
CA ALA A 668 -27.66 -14.61 11.56
C ALA A 668 -27.17 -15.81 12.38
N ASP A 669 -26.62 -16.80 11.68
CA ASP A 669 -26.04 -17.98 12.31
C ASP A 669 -24.72 -17.59 12.99
N ARG A 670 -24.58 -17.94 14.27
CA ARG A 670 -23.36 -17.66 15.04
C ARG A 670 -22.47 -18.89 14.96
N SER A 671 -21.62 -18.92 13.93
CA SER A 671 -20.55 -19.91 13.85
C SER A 671 -19.41 -19.49 14.79
N ASP A 672 -19.32 -20.11 15.96
CA ASP A 672 -18.23 -19.90 16.92
C ASP A 672 -16.87 -20.43 16.42
#